data_AF-A0A812ZTX9-F1
#
_entry.id   AF-A0A812ZTX9-F1
#
_cell.length_a   1.000
_cell.length_b   1.000
_cell.length_c   1.000
_cell.angle_alpha   90.00
_cell.angle_beta   90.00
_cell.angle_gamma   90.00
#
_symmetry.space_group_name_H-M   'P 1'
#
loop_
_entity.id
_entity.type
_entity.pdbx_description
1 polymer ?
#
loop_
_entity_poly.entity_id
_entity_poly.type
_entity_poly.pdbx_seq_one_letter_code
_entity_poly.pdbx_strand_id
1 'polypeptide(L)'
;AMLKMPGKSSNMEEDLASILWGSGPPSSSSRAPQPADSDDEAASVNNGAARPRRGSGSGGANKRRKSKSKVVPDASFPSGLSSQPPLSDAASNAGGPGGDLMQWVQNPAKATSKKKTAENKELEKSESVILAAQQLQASLESAETVMTVALNKTNQLLEKIHNRLSEEEMKALYSEAVMSQGPNSRAANVWKSLQEKLALVEHAANFIEAFHDDEAAASTLAARAQALRDVGVSLPQQVNCVLARKELAAFASDDNFHTFMQYLDPAMKDKFPTGVGSLMDDSMKPTEPDTMAPILDFQVGAVVQTLNNLLLSVKATGANSSEEVSSSSDAGAGISSVPDAKAAVNRLVKFLAEFKKSPIANVCDSNANLKIDLERFESLVQLTMSDDALDEDSCEILQTARTNLLKNKQGPFNKGLTLFPIGIFLSDLAQKRIHQFKADMLFQIDVGLAVQIAGELKVMNVDSLLKDKQGEMELAIPSQAKIVDMVAKWQAAVDGASIPFKTKHKAELEIVESKIQELKTGFLSVVAYKTNQFQRMEALIAKLGEGGFKDAEALECGRLLSGLEALQPLHKVPLIKLLGKDGAQQLEDIVAPAFAFFKQFAAAFSQVVKISQVSVMEGEIMAKEIIDLYASLHDNGLINKVKTVAPWIHVGLNNLTSFLEKAAKDWVTASCGDFAKFAAQVLDPEANFEDIVRDLPAAAPADGSDVDFSFIYMSFAAVLKGKDALVQMPRPADESKDQAIVRVHCSFLCLCGVLGQMTRHAKIFQNLLTRAEACKAFSGMLLDYKKALQEKNAQFVFETKAGVLATAVGGFEKLQAALAQYQAISNTLTKDDNMEHGTILNYYKKLLAHIKASFQQMLSVGRADLEEMMSSGKDMFSNVRSRFEVRALFQADPLNKQSIQSLFKDEKVQLLAIFAPKAKDFLTSTGIWVKGIRSFPLATEGNEAAMTQECHQLATAVQQDAQFFQRVDANDENPSLVNLTEFQMNVTMAQALTRDLLAGETRVGLVNRCYNLVKVGELPLDKSLRQRALTMIKGK
;
A
#
# COMPACT_ATOMS: atom_id res chain seq x y z
N ALA A 1 -23.09 -32.38 -27.19
CA ALA A 1 -22.01 -33.36 -26.92
C ALA A 1 -22.14 -33.87 -25.49
N MET A 2 -21.89 -35.16 -25.23
CA MET A 2 -21.88 -35.71 -23.87
C MET A 2 -20.55 -35.39 -23.18
N LEU A 3 -20.55 -34.43 -22.24
CA LEU A 3 -19.44 -34.24 -21.31
C LEU A 3 -19.33 -35.46 -20.40
N LYS A 4 -18.23 -36.22 -20.54
CA LYS A 4 -17.88 -37.28 -19.58
C LYS A 4 -17.56 -36.64 -18.22
N MET A 5 -18.54 -36.63 -17.33
CA MET A 5 -18.33 -36.39 -15.90
C MET A 5 -17.31 -37.41 -15.35
N PRO A 6 -16.49 -37.06 -14.33
CA PRO A 6 -15.43 -37.93 -13.82
C PRO A 6 -16.01 -39.15 -13.08
N GLY A 7 -16.17 -40.25 -13.80
CA GLY A 7 -16.73 -41.53 -13.32
C GLY A 7 -15.84 -42.27 -12.31
N LYS A 8 -15.62 -41.68 -11.13
CA LYS A 8 -15.02 -42.35 -9.96
C LYS A 8 -15.99 -42.50 -8.77
N SER A 9 -17.11 -41.78 -8.74
CA SER A 9 -18.12 -41.91 -7.67
C SER A 9 -19.09 -43.08 -7.85
N SER A 10 -19.42 -43.45 -9.10
CA SER A 10 -20.44 -44.47 -9.41
C SER A 10 -20.21 -45.81 -8.72
N ASN A 11 -18.96 -46.29 -8.71
CA ASN A 11 -18.63 -47.60 -8.15
C ASN A 11 -18.92 -47.68 -6.64
N MET A 12 -18.78 -46.57 -5.89
CA MET A 12 -19.01 -46.56 -4.44
C MET A 12 -20.49 -46.75 -4.09
N GLU A 13 -21.40 -46.19 -4.88
CA GLU A 13 -22.84 -46.35 -4.67
C GLU A 13 -23.30 -47.75 -5.07
N GLU A 14 -22.82 -48.27 -6.21
CA GLU A 14 -23.08 -49.65 -6.64
C GLU A 14 -22.52 -50.67 -5.64
N ASP A 15 -21.32 -50.44 -5.09
CA ASP A 15 -20.74 -51.28 -4.05
C ASP A 15 -21.58 -51.24 -2.76
N LEU A 16 -21.98 -50.05 -2.27
CA LEU A 16 -22.86 -49.90 -1.10
C LEU A 16 -24.22 -50.59 -1.31
N ALA A 17 -24.83 -50.41 -2.48
CA ALA A 17 -26.06 -51.08 -2.86
C ALA A 17 -25.86 -52.61 -2.92
N SER A 18 -24.76 -53.11 -3.49
CA SER A 18 -24.48 -54.55 -3.54
C SER A 18 -24.32 -55.17 -2.14
N ILE A 19 -23.74 -54.43 -1.19
CA ILE A 19 -23.54 -54.88 0.20
C ILE A 19 -24.87 -54.94 0.96
N LEU A 20 -25.72 -53.91 0.78
CA LEU A 20 -27.06 -53.82 1.38
C LEU A 20 -28.02 -54.88 0.82
N TRP A 21 -28.09 -54.99 -0.51
CA TRP A 21 -29.14 -55.71 -1.24
C TRP A 21 -28.72 -57.11 -1.73
N GLY A 22 -27.45 -57.47 -1.68
CA GLY A 22 -26.95 -58.77 -2.16
C GLY A 22 -27.04 -58.96 -3.68
N SER A 23 -27.11 -57.86 -4.43
CA SER A 23 -27.46 -57.84 -5.86
C SER A 23 -26.26 -57.81 -6.84
N GLY A 24 -25.02 -57.76 -6.32
CA GLY A 24 -23.81 -57.62 -7.13
C GLY A 24 -23.51 -58.83 -8.05
N PRO A 25 -22.89 -58.61 -9.23
CA PRO A 25 -22.48 -59.70 -10.12
C PRO A 25 -21.37 -60.56 -9.50
N PRO A 26 -21.24 -61.84 -9.90
CA PRO A 26 -20.15 -62.70 -9.43
C PRO A 26 -18.79 -62.12 -9.84
N SER A 27 -17.89 -61.99 -8.87
CA SER A 27 -16.60 -61.32 -9.03
C SER A 27 -15.69 -62.01 -10.07
N SER A 28 -15.16 -61.25 -11.02
CA SER A 28 -14.13 -61.71 -11.94
C SER A 28 -12.79 -61.95 -11.23
N SER A 29 -12.03 -62.91 -11.76
CA SER A 29 -10.81 -63.46 -11.16
C SER A 29 -9.72 -62.43 -10.86
N SER A 30 -8.98 -62.68 -9.78
CA SER A 30 -7.72 -62.03 -9.45
C SER A 30 -6.70 -62.12 -10.59
N ARG A 31 -5.92 -61.05 -10.78
CA ARG A 31 -4.66 -61.04 -11.55
C ARG A 31 -3.56 -60.45 -10.67
N ALA A 32 -2.49 -61.20 -10.47
CA ALA A 32 -1.38 -60.80 -9.60
C ALA A 32 -0.48 -59.72 -10.26
N PRO A 33 0.16 -58.84 -9.47
CA PRO A 33 1.14 -57.89 -10.00
C PRO A 33 2.53 -58.53 -10.14
N GLN A 34 3.20 -58.26 -11.26
CA GLN A 34 4.64 -58.41 -11.43
C GLN A 34 5.33 -57.02 -11.41
N PRO A 35 6.64 -56.95 -11.14
CA PRO A 35 7.31 -55.68 -10.84
C PRO A 35 7.62 -54.86 -12.08
N ALA A 36 7.88 -53.57 -11.88
CA ALA A 36 8.46 -52.70 -12.89
C ALA A 36 9.89 -52.33 -12.45
N ASP A 37 10.86 -52.58 -13.34
CA ASP A 37 12.25 -52.15 -13.21
C ASP A 37 12.38 -50.64 -13.53
N SER A 38 13.37 -49.96 -12.94
CA SER A 38 13.79 -48.63 -13.40
C SER A 38 15.20 -48.26 -12.92
N ASP A 39 16.14 -48.21 -13.86
CA ASP A 39 17.52 -47.75 -13.73
C ASP A 39 17.90 -47.05 -15.06
N ASP A 40 18.68 -45.97 -15.13
CA ASP A 40 19.04 -44.91 -14.18
C ASP A 40 19.50 -43.69 -15.01
N GLU A 41 19.71 -42.51 -14.40
CA GLU A 41 20.97 -41.75 -14.51
C GLU A 41 20.90 -40.35 -13.86
N ALA A 42 21.89 -40.08 -12.99
CA ALA A 42 22.66 -38.83 -12.78
C ALA A 42 21.94 -37.45 -12.79
N ALA A 43 22.12 -36.55 -11.80
CA ALA A 43 22.92 -36.51 -10.56
C ALA A 43 22.37 -35.34 -9.65
N SER A 44 22.97 -34.81 -8.57
CA SER A 44 24.31 -34.94 -7.95
C SER A 44 24.32 -34.45 -6.47
N VAL A 45 25.39 -34.81 -5.72
CA VAL A 45 26.10 -34.01 -4.66
C VAL A 45 25.25 -33.09 -3.74
N ASN A 46 25.04 -33.31 -2.43
CA ASN A 46 26.00 -33.69 -1.36
C ASN A 46 25.29 -33.94 0.01
N ASN A 47 25.80 -34.91 0.81
CA ASN A 47 25.84 -35.08 2.30
C ASN A 47 24.80 -34.35 3.19
N GLY A 48 24.07 -34.98 4.15
CA GLY A 48 24.44 -35.99 5.16
C GLY A 48 24.35 -35.35 6.57
N ALA A 49 24.00 -35.98 7.70
CA ALA A 49 23.61 -37.35 8.06
C ALA A 49 22.69 -37.35 9.33
N ALA A 50 22.27 -38.51 9.84
CA ALA A 50 21.22 -38.64 10.86
C ALA A 50 21.70 -38.82 12.34
N ARG A 51 20.85 -38.35 13.30
CA ARG A 51 20.51 -38.88 14.66
C ARG A 51 21.53 -39.73 15.47
N PRO A 52 21.62 -39.58 16.82
CA PRO A 52 20.55 -40.11 17.71
C PRO A 52 20.33 -39.41 19.09
N ARG A 53 19.55 -40.08 19.98
CA ARG A 53 18.99 -39.64 21.28
C ARG A 53 19.74 -40.20 22.52
N ARG A 54 19.39 -39.64 23.70
CA ARG A 54 19.69 -40.01 25.12
C ARG A 54 21.00 -39.41 25.68
N GLY A 55 21.05 -38.89 26.91
CA GLY A 55 20.01 -38.63 27.92
C GLY A 55 20.56 -38.48 29.35
N SER A 56 19.70 -38.12 30.32
CA SER A 56 19.94 -38.10 31.79
C SER A 56 20.73 -36.93 32.40
N GLY A 57 20.16 -36.29 33.43
CA GLY A 57 20.84 -35.35 34.34
C GLY A 57 19.87 -34.38 35.04
N SER A 58 19.68 -34.55 36.35
CA SER A 58 18.94 -33.67 37.30
C SER A 58 19.17 -32.16 37.12
N GLY A 59 18.27 -31.24 37.49
CA GLY A 59 17.03 -31.33 38.25
C GLY A 59 16.90 -30.12 39.20
N GLY A 60 15.71 -29.88 39.78
CA GLY A 60 15.52 -28.89 40.85
C GLY A 60 15.31 -27.44 40.39
N ALA A 61 14.37 -26.74 41.02
CA ALA A 61 13.93 -25.41 40.64
C ALA A 61 14.31 -24.30 41.64
N ASN A 62 14.10 -23.06 41.19
CA ASN A 62 13.59 -21.92 41.96
C ASN A 62 14.58 -20.84 42.50
N LYS A 63 14.21 -19.59 42.18
CA LYS A 63 14.43 -18.32 42.90
C LYS A 63 15.83 -17.67 43.04
N ARG A 64 15.77 -16.35 42.77
CA ARG A 64 16.30 -15.17 43.52
C ARG A 64 17.51 -14.40 42.97
N ARG A 65 17.25 -13.09 42.76
CA ARG A 65 18.21 -12.00 42.54
C ARG A 65 19.14 -11.74 43.74
N LYS A 66 20.42 -11.47 43.44
CA LYS A 66 21.43 -10.54 44.03
C LYS A 66 22.69 -10.69 43.14
N SER A 67 23.67 -9.79 42.99
CA SER A 67 24.09 -8.57 43.71
C SER A 67 25.01 -7.67 42.84
N LYS A 68 25.49 -6.53 43.38
CA LYS A 68 26.32 -5.47 42.75
C LYS A 68 27.81 -5.81 42.56
N SER A 69 28.45 -5.20 41.55
CA SER A 69 29.70 -4.37 41.55
C SER A 69 30.17 -4.21 40.08
N LYS A 70 30.51 -3.05 39.50
CA LYS A 70 31.39 -1.90 39.83
C LYS A 70 32.88 -2.25 39.96
N VAL A 71 33.62 -2.09 38.86
CA VAL A 71 35.07 -1.72 38.81
C VAL A 71 35.28 -0.76 37.63
N VAL A 72 36.23 0.18 37.79
CA VAL A 72 36.72 1.16 36.80
C VAL A 72 38.19 0.84 36.53
N PRO A 73 38.72 0.99 35.30
CA PRO A 73 40.16 1.12 35.07
C PRO A 73 40.60 2.59 35.13
N ASP A 74 41.73 2.85 35.77
CA ASP A 74 42.34 4.17 35.95
C ASP A 74 43.74 4.22 35.28
N ALA A 75 44.19 5.40 34.84
CA ALA A 75 45.48 5.57 34.15
C ALA A 75 46.08 7.00 34.25
N SER A 76 46.95 7.19 35.25
CA SER A 76 48.27 7.89 35.21
C SER A 76 48.44 9.33 34.67
N PHE A 77 48.84 10.26 35.57
CA PHE A 77 50.13 11.00 35.72
C PHE A 77 51.09 11.27 34.51
N PRO A 78 52.10 12.19 34.60
CA PRO A 78 52.74 12.91 35.74
C PRO A 78 52.67 14.47 35.63
N SER A 79 53.35 15.38 36.35
CA SER A 79 54.44 15.44 37.39
C SER A 79 54.33 16.81 38.16
N GLY A 80 55.12 17.24 39.16
CA GLY A 80 56.25 16.68 39.93
C GLY A 80 57.16 17.79 40.56
N LEU A 81 57.89 17.49 41.67
CA LEU A 81 58.89 18.32 42.41
C LEU A 81 58.37 19.57 43.20
N SER A 82 58.81 19.92 44.43
CA SER A 82 60.04 19.57 45.18
C SER A 82 59.96 19.71 46.73
N SER A 83 60.98 19.15 47.43
CA SER A 83 61.49 19.43 48.80
C SER A 83 60.79 18.95 50.11
N GLN A 84 61.66 18.38 50.96
CA GLN A 84 61.58 17.69 52.28
C GLN A 84 61.67 18.66 53.50
N PRO A 85 61.76 18.22 54.81
CA PRO A 85 61.44 16.95 55.52
C PRO A 85 60.67 17.19 56.88
N PRO A 86 60.78 16.40 57.99
CA PRO A 86 60.11 15.12 58.26
C PRO A 86 59.41 15.01 59.66
N LEU A 87 58.70 13.89 59.94
CA LEU A 87 58.83 13.09 61.19
C LEU A 87 58.00 11.75 61.15
N SER A 88 58.55 10.76 61.87
CA SER A 88 58.16 9.34 62.18
C SER A 88 56.86 9.18 63.01
N ASP A 89 56.25 8.02 63.38
CA ASP A 89 56.29 6.55 63.12
C ASP A 89 55.13 5.90 63.94
N ALA A 90 54.77 4.60 63.96
CA ALA A 90 54.82 3.42 63.05
C ALA A 90 54.05 2.23 63.70
N ALA A 91 53.81 1.13 62.94
CA ALA A 91 53.48 -0.25 63.41
C ALA A 91 52.15 -0.49 64.19
N SER A 92 51.59 -1.71 64.37
CA SER A 92 51.56 -2.96 63.58
C SER A 92 50.59 -4.01 64.21
N ASN A 93 50.09 -4.95 63.40
CA ASN A 93 49.78 -6.37 63.73
C ASN A 93 48.72 -6.84 64.77
N ALA A 94 47.78 -7.64 64.23
CA ALA A 94 47.49 -9.07 64.56
C ALA A 94 46.82 -9.52 65.88
N GLY A 95 45.95 -10.55 65.75
CA GLY A 95 45.56 -11.47 66.84
C GLY A 95 44.06 -11.81 66.95
N GLY A 96 43.67 -13.07 66.70
CA GLY A 96 42.49 -13.71 67.34
C GLY A 96 42.98 -14.64 68.46
N PRO A 97 42.26 -15.73 68.85
CA PRO A 97 40.84 -16.08 68.62
C PRO A 97 40.10 -16.67 69.87
N GLY A 98 38.79 -16.98 69.75
CA GLY A 98 38.13 -18.12 70.44
C GLY A 98 37.30 -17.89 71.73
N GLY A 99 36.32 -18.79 71.97
CA GLY A 99 35.93 -19.26 73.33
C GLY A 99 34.54 -18.94 73.92
N ASP A 100 33.59 -19.88 73.79
CA ASP A 100 32.57 -20.37 74.75
C ASP A 100 31.57 -19.51 75.60
N LEU A 101 30.27 -19.85 75.38
CA LEU A 101 29.29 -20.48 76.31
C LEU A 101 28.67 -19.78 77.58
N MET A 102 27.41 -20.18 77.86
CA MET A 102 26.58 -20.01 79.10
C MET A 102 25.94 -18.63 79.37
N GLN A 103 24.83 -18.48 80.13
CA GLN A 103 23.57 -19.26 80.27
C GLN A 103 22.48 -18.33 80.90
N TRP A 104 21.26 -18.82 81.17
CA TRP A 104 20.09 -18.04 81.67
C TRP A 104 20.20 -17.47 83.11
N VAL A 105 19.40 -16.42 83.45
CA VAL A 105 18.34 -16.40 84.51
C VAL A 105 17.71 -14.99 84.70
N GLN A 106 16.51 -14.95 85.30
CA GLN A 106 15.55 -13.82 85.40
C GLN A 106 15.79 -12.85 86.58
N ASN A 107 15.36 -11.58 86.48
CA ASN A 107 14.21 -11.04 87.28
C ASN A 107 13.78 -9.59 86.90
N PRO A 108 12.53 -9.15 87.17
CA PRO A 108 12.00 -7.86 86.70
C PRO A 108 11.77 -6.79 87.79
N ALA A 109 12.20 -5.55 87.54
CA ALA A 109 11.66 -4.34 88.18
C ALA A 109 12.04 -3.06 87.40
N LYS A 110 11.05 -2.40 86.75
CA LYS A 110 10.99 -0.97 86.29
C LYS A 110 10.07 -0.84 85.07
N ALA A 111 8.76 -0.67 85.31
CA ALA A 111 7.77 -0.47 84.23
C ALA A 111 7.51 1.02 83.89
N THR A 112 7.73 1.95 84.83
CA THR A 112 7.33 3.36 84.69
C THR A 112 8.42 4.30 84.13
N SER A 113 9.70 3.93 84.16
CA SER A 113 10.77 4.80 83.63
C SER A 113 11.02 4.66 82.12
N LYS A 114 10.44 3.66 81.45
CA LYS A 114 10.66 3.45 80.01
C LYS A 114 9.83 4.38 79.11
N LYS A 115 8.59 4.73 79.49
CA LYS A 115 7.71 5.59 78.66
C LYS A 115 8.32 7.00 78.48
N LYS A 116 8.69 7.65 79.59
CA LYS A 116 9.27 9.00 79.61
C LYS A 116 10.59 9.15 78.84
N THR A 117 11.39 8.08 78.75
CA THR A 117 12.63 8.07 77.96
C THR A 117 12.36 7.90 76.46
N ALA A 118 11.29 7.21 76.08
CA ALA A 118 10.86 7.13 74.68
C ALA A 118 10.27 8.48 74.20
N GLU A 119 9.43 9.11 75.03
CA GLU A 119 8.83 10.42 74.75
C GLU A 119 9.88 11.50 74.43
N ASN A 120 10.89 11.67 75.28
CA ASN A 120 11.98 12.63 75.03
C ASN A 120 12.74 12.33 73.72
N LYS A 121 12.95 11.05 73.38
CA LYS A 121 13.68 10.65 72.18
C LYS A 121 12.90 10.96 70.89
N GLU A 122 11.57 10.90 70.91
CA GLU A 122 10.76 11.29 69.75
C GLU A 122 10.63 12.82 69.62
N LEU A 123 10.64 13.57 70.73
CA LEU A 123 10.74 15.03 70.72
C LEU A 123 12.09 15.51 70.14
N GLU A 124 13.22 14.93 70.56
CA GLU A 124 14.56 15.25 70.02
C GLU A 124 14.68 14.99 68.51
N LYS A 125 14.08 13.89 68.02
CA LYS A 125 14.01 13.63 66.58
C LYS A 125 13.15 14.67 65.84
N SER A 126 12.14 15.24 66.49
CA SER A 126 11.27 16.25 65.87
C SER A 126 11.94 17.62 65.84
N GLU A 127 12.71 17.95 66.88
CA GLU A 127 13.60 19.12 66.90
C GLU A 127 14.70 19.04 65.83
N SER A 128 15.29 17.86 65.57
CA SER A 128 16.28 17.71 64.50
C SER A 128 15.68 17.92 63.10
N VAL A 129 14.39 17.61 62.91
CA VAL A 129 13.64 17.90 61.67
C VAL A 129 13.36 19.41 61.53
N ILE A 130 12.98 20.09 62.62
CA ILE A 130 12.84 21.56 62.63
C ILE A 130 14.17 22.25 62.27
N LEU A 131 15.29 21.79 62.84
CA LEU A 131 16.61 22.35 62.57
C LEU A 131 17.03 22.15 61.10
N ALA A 132 16.72 20.98 60.51
CA ALA A 132 16.94 20.75 59.09
C ALA A 132 16.09 21.68 58.19
N ALA A 133 14.87 22.04 58.60
CA ALA A 133 14.04 23.03 57.89
C ALA A 133 14.60 24.45 57.98
N GLN A 134 15.23 24.80 59.10
CA GLN A 134 15.91 26.09 59.25
C GLN A 134 17.25 26.15 58.46
N GLN A 135 17.96 25.02 58.33
CA GLN A 135 19.12 24.91 57.43
C GLN A 135 18.71 25.02 55.94
N LEU A 136 17.57 24.45 55.56
CA LEU A 136 17.01 24.63 54.21
C LEU A 136 16.69 26.11 53.93
N GLN A 137 16.05 26.80 54.87
CA GLN A 137 15.78 28.23 54.77
C GLN A 137 17.07 29.04 54.51
N ALA A 138 18.09 28.88 55.36
CA ALA A 138 19.37 29.58 55.17
C ALA A 138 20.07 29.22 53.84
N SER A 139 19.86 28.00 53.33
CA SER A 139 20.38 27.57 52.02
C SER A 139 19.67 28.22 50.83
N LEU A 140 18.42 28.65 51.00
CA LEU A 140 17.62 29.36 49.99
C LEU A 140 17.86 30.87 50.01
N GLU A 141 18.25 31.42 51.17
CA GLU A 141 18.59 32.83 51.36
C GLU A 141 20.01 33.19 50.85
N SER A 142 20.91 32.20 50.77
CA SER A 142 22.28 32.39 50.26
C SER A 142 22.39 32.23 48.74
N ALA A 143 22.99 33.25 48.11
CA ALA A 143 23.31 33.32 46.69
C ALA A 143 24.16 32.14 46.17
N GLU A 144 25.05 31.60 46.99
CA GLU A 144 25.95 30.50 46.62
C GLU A 144 25.21 29.14 46.60
N THR A 145 24.28 28.95 47.54
CA THR A 145 23.66 27.64 47.77
C THR A 145 22.32 27.48 47.09
N VAL A 146 21.56 28.55 46.83
CA VAL A 146 20.20 28.49 46.25
C VAL A 146 20.15 27.68 44.95
N MET A 147 21.17 27.80 44.09
CA MET A 147 21.31 27.08 42.81
C MET A 147 21.59 25.58 42.96
N THR A 148 21.82 25.09 44.18
CA THR A 148 22.28 23.70 44.46
C THR A 148 21.32 22.91 45.35
N VAL A 149 20.21 23.51 45.79
CA VAL A 149 19.26 22.89 46.72
C VAL A 149 18.43 21.83 46.01
N ALA A 150 18.77 20.55 46.21
CA ALA A 150 18.12 19.45 45.51
C ALA A 150 16.67 19.17 46.00
N LEU A 151 15.69 19.22 45.09
CA LEU A 151 14.26 18.94 45.33
C LEU A 151 14.02 17.65 46.15
N ASN A 152 14.74 16.57 45.85
CA ASN A 152 14.63 15.30 46.58
C ASN A 152 14.96 15.42 48.07
N LYS A 153 15.87 16.31 48.47
CA LYS A 153 16.19 16.55 49.90
C LYS A 153 15.06 17.33 50.57
N THR A 154 14.49 18.31 49.88
CA THR A 154 13.35 19.10 50.34
C THR A 154 12.11 18.24 50.51
N ASN A 155 11.77 17.38 49.54
CA ASN A 155 10.63 16.48 49.62
C ASN A 155 10.78 15.43 50.74
N GLN A 156 11.98 14.88 50.94
CA GLN A 156 12.26 14.01 52.10
C GLN A 156 12.13 14.72 53.45
N LEU A 157 12.35 16.03 53.49
CA LEU A 157 12.16 16.84 54.69
C LEU A 157 10.68 17.16 54.91
N LEU A 158 9.95 17.49 53.85
CA LEU A 158 8.50 17.67 53.86
C LEU A 158 7.80 16.42 54.37
N GLU A 159 8.14 15.24 53.83
CA GLU A 159 7.60 13.95 54.26
C GLU A 159 7.88 13.67 55.75
N LYS A 160 9.10 13.99 56.24
CA LYS A 160 9.43 13.84 57.67
C LYS A 160 8.59 14.77 58.56
N ILE A 161 8.38 16.02 58.16
CA ILE A 161 7.51 16.94 58.92
C ILE A 161 6.06 16.43 58.88
N HIS A 162 5.58 16.02 57.70
CA HIS A 162 4.21 15.54 57.53
C HIS A 162 3.94 14.28 58.35
N ASN A 163 4.82 13.28 58.34
CA ASN A 163 4.69 12.06 59.15
C ASN A 163 4.66 12.39 60.65
N ARG A 164 5.53 13.31 61.11
CA ARG A 164 5.52 13.78 62.51
C ARG A 164 4.26 14.55 62.92
N LEU A 165 3.57 15.16 61.96
CA LEU A 165 2.32 15.87 62.17
C LEU A 165 1.07 15.00 61.89
N SER A 166 1.20 13.85 61.22
CA SER A 166 0.08 13.01 60.80
C SER A 166 -0.11 11.76 61.67
N GLU A 167 0.98 11.12 62.11
CA GLU A 167 1.00 9.91 62.95
C GLU A 167 0.13 10.08 64.21
N GLU A 168 -0.89 9.22 64.39
CA GLU A 168 -1.79 9.27 65.55
C GLU A 168 -1.04 9.06 66.86
N GLU A 169 -0.04 8.18 66.89
CA GLU A 169 0.82 7.96 68.06
C GLU A 169 1.59 9.23 68.45
N MET A 170 2.10 9.98 67.46
CA MET A 170 2.78 11.25 67.71
C MET A 170 1.79 12.33 68.17
N LYS A 171 0.63 12.47 67.51
CA LYS A 171 -0.44 13.40 67.96
C LYS A 171 -0.88 13.10 69.40
N ALA A 172 -1.07 11.83 69.74
CA ALA A 172 -1.41 11.40 71.09
C ALA A 172 -0.28 11.74 72.08
N LEU A 173 0.98 11.51 71.70
CA LEU A 173 2.15 11.86 72.51
C LEU A 173 2.27 13.36 72.75
N TYR A 174 2.11 14.20 71.72
CA TYR A 174 2.11 15.66 71.88
C TYR A 174 0.92 16.10 72.74
N SER A 175 -0.29 15.59 72.51
CA SER A 175 -1.48 15.94 73.29
C SER A 175 -1.36 15.52 74.76
N GLU A 176 -0.93 14.29 75.05
CA GLU A 176 -0.69 13.78 76.41
C GLU A 176 0.42 14.58 77.13
N ALA A 177 1.50 14.93 76.43
CA ALA A 177 2.56 15.77 76.96
C ALA A 177 2.10 17.22 77.24
N VAL A 178 1.28 17.81 76.36
CA VAL A 178 0.72 19.16 76.55
C VAL A 178 -0.35 19.20 77.65
N MET A 179 -1.20 18.18 77.76
CA MET A 179 -2.17 18.06 78.85
C MET A 179 -1.50 17.84 80.21
N SER A 180 -0.37 17.13 80.26
CA SER A 180 0.35 16.85 81.51
C SER A 180 1.36 17.92 81.95
N GLN A 181 1.88 18.74 81.01
CA GLN A 181 2.91 19.75 81.29
C GLN A 181 2.47 21.20 80.98
N GLY A 182 1.27 21.38 80.42
CA GLY A 182 0.70 22.68 80.07
C GLY A 182 1.08 23.21 78.67
N PRO A 183 0.47 24.34 78.25
CA PRO A 183 0.59 24.89 76.90
C PRO A 183 1.98 25.48 76.58
N ASN A 184 2.81 25.75 77.59
CA ASN A 184 4.19 26.24 77.42
C ASN A 184 5.23 25.10 77.46
N SER A 185 4.79 23.84 77.37
CA SER A 185 5.67 22.68 77.40
C SER A 185 6.55 22.55 76.15
N ARG A 186 7.67 21.83 76.26
CA ARG A 186 8.56 21.51 75.12
C ARG A 186 7.77 20.88 73.96
N ALA A 187 6.82 19.99 74.27
CA ALA A 187 5.96 19.35 73.29
C ALA A 187 5.07 20.34 72.52
N ALA A 188 4.47 21.33 73.19
CA ALA A 188 3.67 22.37 72.53
C ALA A 188 4.53 23.22 71.56
N ASN A 189 5.73 23.62 72.01
CA ASN A 189 6.63 24.44 71.20
C ASN A 189 7.14 23.66 69.98
N VAL A 190 7.53 22.39 70.14
CA VAL A 190 7.93 21.51 69.03
C VAL A 190 6.78 21.28 68.05
N TRP A 191 5.56 21.06 68.53
CA TRP A 191 4.38 20.91 67.67
C TRP A 191 4.10 22.17 66.85
N LYS A 192 4.08 23.35 67.49
CA LYS A 192 3.89 24.65 66.82
C LYS A 192 4.99 24.92 65.79
N SER A 193 6.25 24.70 66.14
CA SER A 193 7.38 24.87 65.23
C SER A 193 7.37 23.90 64.05
N LEU A 194 6.88 22.66 64.23
CA LEU A 194 6.65 21.74 63.11
C LEU A 194 5.55 22.26 62.16
N GLN A 195 4.46 22.82 62.68
CA GLN A 195 3.40 23.42 61.86
C GLN A 195 3.89 24.66 61.08
N GLU A 196 4.66 25.54 61.73
CA GLU A 196 5.27 26.72 61.08
C GLU A 196 6.29 26.31 60.01
N LYS A 197 7.13 25.30 60.27
CA LYS A 197 8.10 24.80 59.30
C LYS A 197 7.49 23.90 58.22
N LEU A 198 6.29 23.33 58.40
CA LEU A 198 5.57 22.63 57.32
C LEU A 198 5.31 23.57 56.15
N ALA A 199 4.68 24.72 56.40
CA ALA A 199 4.37 25.70 55.36
C ALA A 199 5.63 26.20 54.64
N LEU A 200 6.70 26.50 55.39
CA LEU A 200 7.98 26.91 54.80
C LEU A 200 8.56 25.83 53.87
N VAL A 201 8.62 24.57 54.32
CA VAL A 201 9.21 23.49 53.53
C VAL A 201 8.33 23.12 52.33
N GLU A 202 7.01 23.28 52.44
CA GLU A 202 6.07 23.10 51.34
C GLU A 202 6.24 24.19 50.27
N HIS A 203 6.31 25.48 50.64
CA HIS A 203 6.61 26.56 49.69
C HIS A 203 8.02 26.43 49.09
N ALA A 204 9.01 25.99 49.88
CA ALA A 204 10.36 25.70 49.39
C ALA A 204 10.38 24.55 48.36
N ALA A 205 9.61 23.47 48.58
CA ALA A 205 9.48 22.38 47.62
C ALA A 205 8.91 22.88 46.28
N ASN A 206 7.78 23.58 46.33
CA ASN A 206 7.12 24.16 45.16
C ASN A 206 8.02 25.17 44.40
N PHE A 207 8.83 25.96 45.12
CA PHE A 207 9.79 26.88 44.52
C PHE A 207 10.94 26.15 43.84
N ILE A 208 11.60 25.20 44.52
CA ILE A 208 12.74 24.45 43.96
C ILE A 208 12.31 23.62 42.75
N GLU A 209 11.10 23.06 42.77
CA GLU A 209 10.48 22.38 41.63
C GLU A 209 10.38 23.33 40.43
N ALA A 210 9.72 24.49 40.57
CA ALA A 210 9.61 25.49 39.50
C ALA A 210 10.94 26.15 39.10
N PHE A 211 11.96 26.10 39.97
CA PHE A 211 13.28 26.70 39.74
C PHE A 211 14.22 25.78 38.95
N HIS A 212 14.09 24.46 39.15
CA HIS A 212 14.86 23.44 38.44
C HIS A 212 14.12 22.82 37.23
N ASP A 213 12.82 23.05 37.11
CA ASP A 213 12.06 22.72 35.91
C ASP A 213 12.35 23.73 34.80
N ASP A 214 12.98 23.27 33.72
CA ASP A 214 13.25 24.07 32.53
C ASP A 214 11.94 24.55 31.85
N GLU A 215 10.87 23.74 31.90
CA GLU A 215 9.56 24.02 31.29
C GLU A 215 8.69 24.97 32.12
N ALA A 216 8.99 25.18 33.40
CA ALA A 216 8.24 26.09 34.27
C ALA A 216 8.29 27.53 33.75
N ALA A 217 7.11 28.09 33.45
CA ALA A 217 6.95 29.48 33.03
C ALA A 217 7.47 30.47 34.09
N ALA A 218 7.99 31.62 33.65
CA ALA A 218 8.54 32.64 34.54
C ALA A 218 7.48 33.16 35.55
N SER A 219 6.22 33.28 35.12
CA SER A 219 5.08 33.62 35.99
C SER A 219 4.84 32.60 37.11
N THR A 220 4.97 31.30 36.82
CA THR A 220 4.89 30.23 37.82
C THR A 220 6.02 30.37 38.83
N LEU A 221 7.27 30.52 38.36
CA LEU A 221 8.42 30.69 39.25
C LEU A 221 8.30 31.96 40.10
N ALA A 222 7.81 33.07 39.53
CA ALA A 222 7.59 34.32 40.25
C ALA A 222 6.53 34.16 41.35
N ALA A 223 5.42 33.46 41.07
CA ALA A 223 4.39 33.18 42.06
C ALA A 223 4.90 32.27 43.20
N ARG A 224 5.74 31.26 42.90
CA ARG A 224 6.36 30.42 43.93
C ARG A 224 7.42 31.17 44.75
N ALA A 225 8.21 32.02 44.11
CA ALA A 225 9.17 32.90 44.78
C ALA A 225 8.46 33.89 45.72
N GLN A 226 7.32 34.45 45.31
CA GLN A 226 6.53 35.34 46.16
C GLN A 226 5.92 34.60 47.35
N ALA A 227 5.28 33.44 47.14
CA ALA A 227 4.74 32.64 48.24
C ALA A 227 5.82 32.22 49.27
N LEU A 228 7.06 32.04 48.83
CA LEU A 228 8.20 31.75 49.71
C LEU A 228 8.70 33.01 50.47
N ARG A 229 8.63 34.20 49.86
CA ARG A 229 8.84 35.50 50.55
C ARG A 229 7.74 35.79 51.57
N ASP A 230 6.49 35.44 51.28
CA ASP A 230 5.33 35.66 52.17
C ASP A 230 5.44 34.86 53.47
N VAL A 231 6.14 33.72 53.48
CA VAL A 231 6.51 32.96 54.69
C VAL A 231 7.87 33.37 55.30
N GLY A 232 8.42 34.52 54.90
CA GLY A 232 9.56 35.18 55.53
C GLY A 232 10.94 34.75 55.03
N VAL A 233 11.06 34.16 53.84
CA VAL A 233 12.35 33.75 53.25
C VAL A 233 12.87 34.82 52.28
N SER A 234 14.05 35.35 52.55
CA SER A 234 14.69 36.41 51.74
C SER A 234 15.49 35.83 50.57
N LEU A 235 14.82 35.61 49.42
CA LEU A 235 15.47 35.06 48.22
C LEU A 235 16.51 36.00 47.59
N PRO A 236 17.69 35.50 47.17
CA PRO A 236 18.78 36.31 46.64
C PRO A 236 18.56 36.73 45.17
N GLN A 237 19.27 37.78 44.75
CA GLN A 237 19.15 38.44 43.42
C GLN A 237 19.35 37.48 42.23
N GLN A 238 20.13 36.41 42.39
CA GLN A 238 20.32 35.37 41.36
C GLN A 238 19.00 34.74 40.91
N VAL A 239 17.99 34.68 41.79
CA VAL A 239 16.63 34.22 41.43
C VAL A 239 15.96 35.18 40.44
N ASN A 240 16.15 36.50 40.61
CA ASN A 240 15.67 37.50 39.64
C ASN A 240 16.38 37.35 38.29
N CYS A 241 17.69 37.02 38.26
CA CYS A 241 18.40 36.72 37.01
C CYS A 241 17.81 35.52 36.26
N VAL A 242 17.40 34.47 36.97
CA VAL A 242 16.76 33.28 36.38
C VAL A 242 15.35 33.62 35.86
N LEU A 243 14.57 34.38 36.64
CA LEU A 243 13.25 34.89 36.22
C LEU A 243 13.34 35.73 34.94
N ALA A 244 14.25 36.71 34.91
CA ALA A 244 14.45 37.57 33.75
C ALA A 244 14.90 36.77 32.50
N ARG A 245 15.76 35.75 32.67
CA ARG A 245 16.15 34.85 31.56
C ARG A 245 14.98 34.01 31.05
N LYS A 246 14.11 33.48 31.92
CA LYS A 246 12.92 32.71 31.51
C LYS A 246 11.91 33.58 30.75
N GLU A 247 11.66 34.83 31.18
CA GLU A 247 10.83 35.78 30.40
C GLU A 247 11.45 36.15 29.05
N LEU A 248 12.74 36.46 29.01
CA LEU A 248 13.44 36.78 27.75
C LEU A 248 13.42 35.60 26.77
N ALA A 249 13.54 34.36 27.26
CA ALA A 249 13.37 33.16 26.44
C ALA A 249 11.93 32.99 25.92
N ALA A 250 10.90 33.36 26.70
CA ALA A 250 9.52 33.36 26.26
C ALA A 250 9.28 34.42 25.16
N PHE A 251 9.65 35.68 25.38
CA PHE A 251 9.52 36.73 24.36
C PHE A 251 10.27 36.43 23.06
N ALA A 252 11.43 35.78 23.16
CA ALA A 252 12.18 35.33 21.99
C ALA A 252 11.50 34.15 21.27
N SER A 253 10.87 33.24 22.01
CA SER A 253 10.11 32.12 21.45
C SER A 253 8.87 32.59 20.67
N ASP A 254 8.17 33.60 21.22
CA ASP A 254 6.95 34.21 20.67
C ASP A 254 7.20 35.27 19.58
N ASP A 255 8.45 35.45 19.13
CA ASP A 255 8.87 36.50 18.17
C ASP A 255 8.52 37.95 18.59
N ASN A 256 8.30 38.17 19.88
CA ASN A 256 7.99 39.47 20.46
C ASN A 256 9.28 40.24 20.81
N PHE A 257 10.17 40.36 19.81
CA PHE A 257 11.49 40.96 19.97
C PHE A 257 11.44 42.44 20.39
N HIS A 258 10.35 43.15 20.07
CA HIS A 258 10.15 44.52 20.56
C HIS A 258 9.99 44.55 22.10
N THR A 259 9.20 43.65 22.67
CA THR A 259 9.04 43.53 24.12
C THR A 259 10.31 42.99 24.77
N PHE A 260 11.02 42.05 24.14
CA PHE A 260 12.35 41.59 24.57
C PHE A 260 13.32 42.77 24.75
N MET A 261 13.41 43.68 23.78
CA MET A 261 14.30 44.86 23.88
C MET A 261 13.85 45.83 24.98
N GLN A 262 12.55 46.04 25.16
CA GLN A 262 12.03 46.86 26.27
C GLN A 262 12.28 46.22 27.65
N TYR A 263 12.25 44.89 27.75
CA TYR A 263 12.49 44.16 29.00
C TYR A 263 13.97 44.17 29.42
N LEU A 264 14.87 44.32 28.45
CA LEU A 264 16.30 44.55 28.67
C LEU A 264 16.63 45.99 29.09
N ASP A 265 15.75 46.96 28.88
CA ASP A 265 16.01 48.37 29.20
C ASP A 265 15.76 48.67 30.70
N PRO A 266 16.77 49.08 31.48
CA PRO A 266 16.60 49.40 32.90
C PRO A 266 15.63 50.56 33.15
N ALA A 267 15.47 51.48 32.18
CA ALA A 267 14.52 52.59 32.26
C ALA A 267 13.05 52.11 32.25
N MET A 268 12.80 50.86 31.89
CA MET A 268 11.46 50.27 31.80
C MET A 268 11.05 49.51 33.08
N LYS A 269 11.78 49.66 34.20
CA LYS A 269 11.49 48.99 35.50
C LYS A 269 10.03 49.13 35.96
N ASP A 270 9.43 50.31 35.77
CA ASP A 270 8.03 50.58 36.14
C ASP A 270 7.01 49.77 35.31
N LYS A 271 7.34 49.48 34.04
CA LYS A 271 6.50 48.68 33.14
C LYS A 271 6.78 47.18 33.26
N PHE A 272 8.02 46.81 33.59
CA PHE A 272 8.47 45.45 33.79
C PHE A 272 9.17 45.31 35.16
N PRO A 273 8.40 45.14 36.26
CA PRO A 273 8.97 45.05 37.61
C PRO A 273 9.88 43.83 37.84
N THR A 274 9.81 42.82 36.96
CA THR A 274 10.69 41.64 36.91
C THR A 274 11.78 41.74 35.85
N GLY A 275 11.83 42.85 35.11
CA GLY A 275 12.77 43.12 34.02
C GLY A 275 14.22 43.28 34.49
N VAL A 276 15.12 43.69 33.59
CA VAL A 276 16.53 43.91 33.94
C VAL A 276 16.70 44.97 35.05
N GLY A 277 15.79 45.95 35.14
CA GLY A 277 15.74 46.89 36.28
C GLY A 277 15.48 46.25 37.65
N SER A 278 14.97 45.02 37.72
CA SER A 278 14.82 44.24 38.96
C SER A 278 16.13 43.61 39.47
N LEU A 279 17.19 43.72 38.66
CA LEU A 279 18.57 43.40 39.05
C LEU A 279 19.27 44.61 39.70
N MET A 280 18.58 45.74 39.84
CA MET A 280 19.06 46.89 40.62
C MET A 280 18.42 46.85 42.00
N ASP A 281 19.25 46.84 43.05
CA ASP A 281 18.77 47.11 44.41
C ASP A 281 18.15 48.53 44.45
N ASP A 282 17.07 48.70 45.20
CA ASP A 282 16.36 49.99 45.30
C ASP A 282 17.20 51.07 46.00
N SER A 283 18.32 50.67 46.63
CA SER A 283 19.36 51.57 47.15
C SER A 283 20.32 52.12 46.09
N MET A 284 20.44 51.48 44.92
CA MET A 284 21.45 51.80 43.90
C MET A 284 20.95 52.84 42.90
N LYS A 285 21.74 53.90 42.70
CA LYS A 285 21.47 54.91 41.66
C LYS A 285 22.08 54.49 40.33
N PRO A 286 21.35 54.56 39.19
CA PRO A 286 21.80 54.08 37.88
C PRO A 286 22.90 54.92 37.20
N THR A 287 23.74 55.61 37.99
CA THR A 287 24.80 56.51 37.52
C THR A 287 26.21 56.09 37.93
N GLU A 288 26.35 55.05 38.75
CA GLU A 288 27.67 54.55 39.19
C GLU A 288 28.15 53.41 38.28
N PRO A 289 29.32 53.53 37.60
CA PRO A 289 29.78 52.57 36.59
C PRO A 289 29.83 51.11 37.08
N ASP A 290 30.28 50.90 38.31
CA ASP A 290 30.43 49.58 38.90
C ASP A 290 29.09 48.87 39.18
N THR A 291 27.99 49.64 39.35
CA THR A 291 26.64 49.08 39.48
C THR A 291 26.02 48.71 38.13
N MET A 292 26.49 49.32 37.04
CA MET A 292 26.00 49.04 35.69
C MET A 292 26.69 47.85 35.04
N ALA A 293 27.96 47.55 35.36
CA ALA A 293 28.70 46.46 34.70
C ALA A 293 27.96 45.10 34.67
N PRO A 294 27.35 44.60 35.77
CA PRO A 294 26.59 43.35 35.75
C PRO A 294 25.33 43.40 34.87
N ILE A 295 24.75 44.59 34.70
CA ILE A 295 23.56 44.84 33.87
C ILE A 295 23.96 44.82 32.39
N LEU A 296 25.05 45.50 32.04
CA LEU A 296 25.59 45.50 30.67
C LEU A 296 26.00 44.08 30.24
N ASP A 297 26.68 43.33 31.12
CA ASP A 297 27.04 41.93 30.88
C ASP A 297 25.80 41.04 30.70
N PHE A 298 24.73 41.28 31.48
CA PHE A 298 23.46 40.56 31.32
C PHE A 298 22.77 40.91 29.99
N GLN A 299 22.71 42.17 29.60
CA GLN A 299 22.11 42.63 28.34
C GLN A 299 22.85 42.05 27.12
N VAL A 300 24.19 42.18 27.10
CA VAL A 300 25.04 41.62 26.05
C VAL A 300 24.91 40.10 26.00
N GLY A 301 24.96 39.44 27.16
CA GLY A 301 24.79 38.00 27.28
C GLY A 301 23.43 37.53 26.74
N ALA A 302 22.34 38.23 27.06
CA ALA A 302 21.00 37.92 26.58
C ALA A 302 20.87 38.08 25.06
N VAL A 303 21.41 39.17 24.48
CA VAL A 303 21.38 39.39 23.02
C VAL A 303 22.17 38.30 22.28
N VAL A 304 23.40 38.00 22.73
CA VAL A 304 24.25 36.97 22.11
C VAL A 304 23.65 35.56 22.30
N GLN A 305 23.05 35.28 23.46
CA GLN A 305 22.38 34.01 23.72
C GLN A 305 21.13 33.84 22.84
N THR A 306 20.29 34.87 22.70
CA THR A 306 19.11 34.81 21.82
C THR A 306 19.48 34.63 20.35
N LEU A 307 20.49 35.34 19.84
CA LEU A 307 21.00 35.13 18.48
C LEU A 307 21.51 33.69 18.26
N ASN A 308 22.26 33.15 19.23
CA ASN A 308 22.70 31.76 19.18
C ASN A 308 21.55 30.75 19.30
N ASN A 309 20.52 31.01 20.10
CA ASN A 309 19.33 30.18 20.21
C ASN A 309 18.49 30.20 18.91
N LEU A 310 18.38 31.35 18.24
CA LEU A 310 17.75 31.47 16.92
C LEU A 310 18.57 30.74 15.82
N LEU A 311 19.90 30.73 15.91
CA LEU A 311 20.75 29.89 15.05
C LEU A 311 20.56 28.38 15.29
N LEU A 312 20.11 28.01 16.50
CA LEU A 312 19.79 26.63 16.91
C LEU A 312 18.33 26.23 16.60
N SER A 313 17.44 27.17 16.25
CA SER A 313 15.98 27.00 16.40
C SER A 313 15.26 26.10 15.37
N VAL A 314 15.95 25.14 14.75
CA VAL A 314 15.32 24.04 14.02
C VAL A 314 15.26 22.85 14.96
N LYS A 315 14.04 22.47 15.39
CA LYS A 315 13.84 21.15 15.98
C LYS A 315 14.23 20.13 14.93
N ALA A 316 15.34 19.41 15.14
CA ALA A 316 15.67 18.24 14.35
C ALA A 316 14.51 17.25 14.48
N THR A 317 13.64 17.19 13.48
CA THR A 317 12.53 16.23 13.42
C THR A 317 13.14 14.84 13.32
N GLY A 318 13.21 14.18 14.48
CA GLY A 318 13.88 12.91 14.64
C GLY A 318 13.33 11.87 13.67
N ALA A 319 14.25 11.17 13.00
CA ALA A 319 13.92 10.10 12.08
C ALA A 319 13.08 9.02 12.77
N ASN A 320 11.80 8.94 12.40
CA ASN A 320 10.87 7.86 12.73
C ASN A 320 10.00 7.54 11.50
N SER A 321 10.67 7.40 10.35
CA SER A 321 10.09 6.87 9.11
C SER A 321 11.18 6.12 8.35
N SER A 322 11.30 4.83 8.61
CA SER A 322 12.16 3.93 7.86
C SER A 322 11.48 3.53 6.55
N GLU A 323 11.81 4.21 5.45
CA GLU A 323 11.51 3.72 4.11
C GLU A 323 12.59 4.20 3.12
N GLU A 324 12.84 3.39 2.09
CA GLU A 324 14.08 3.41 1.30
C GLU A 324 14.04 4.46 0.18
N VAL A 325 15.03 5.36 0.13
CA VAL A 325 15.44 6.03 -1.13
C VAL A 325 16.97 6.13 -1.22
N SER A 326 17.45 6.04 -2.46
CA SER A 326 18.82 5.77 -2.91
C SER A 326 19.93 6.74 -2.54
N SER A 327 21.14 6.19 -2.56
CA SER A 327 22.45 6.85 -2.52
C SER A 327 22.59 8.15 -3.31
N SER A 328 22.88 9.24 -2.59
CA SER A 328 23.83 10.26 -3.05
C SER A 328 24.68 10.70 -1.85
N SER A 329 25.98 10.87 -2.06
CA SER A 329 26.93 11.14 -0.98
C SER A 329 27.12 12.64 -0.78
N ASP A 330 26.37 13.22 0.16
CA ASP A 330 26.78 14.45 0.84
C ASP A 330 26.19 14.48 2.26
N ALA A 331 27.03 14.18 3.25
CA ALA A 331 26.62 14.06 4.65
C ALA A 331 26.59 15.43 5.36
N GLY A 332 25.66 16.29 4.94
CA GLY A 332 25.26 17.50 5.67
C GLY A 332 24.13 17.18 6.65
N ALA A 333 24.26 17.58 7.92
CA ALA A 333 23.25 17.30 8.93
C ALA A 333 21.89 17.93 8.56
N GLY A 334 20.83 17.11 8.55
CA GLY A 334 19.59 17.44 7.88
C GLY A 334 18.81 18.61 8.47
N ILE A 335 18.57 19.62 7.64
CA ILE A 335 17.36 20.45 7.71
C ILE A 335 16.41 19.88 6.66
N SER A 336 15.29 19.30 7.10
CA SER A 336 14.36 18.54 6.25
C SER A 336 13.50 19.41 5.32
N SER A 337 13.53 20.74 5.45
CA SER A 337 12.97 21.64 4.43
C SER A 337 13.73 22.97 4.36
N VAL A 338 14.03 23.43 3.12
CA VAL A 338 14.58 24.78 2.87
C VAL A 338 13.62 25.90 3.33
N PRO A 339 12.27 25.77 3.20
CA PRO A 339 11.33 26.73 3.75
C PRO A 339 11.50 27.00 5.26
N ASP A 340 11.69 25.97 6.08
CA ASP A 340 11.81 26.13 7.54
C ASP A 340 13.10 26.87 7.92
N ALA A 341 14.21 26.59 7.21
CA ALA A 341 15.44 27.37 7.37
C ALA A 341 15.25 28.84 6.96
N LYS A 342 14.61 29.11 5.82
CA LYS A 342 14.32 30.50 5.41
C LYS A 342 13.45 31.22 6.44
N ALA A 343 12.46 30.54 7.03
CA ALA A 343 11.62 31.11 8.09
C ALA A 343 12.43 31.44 9.35
N ALA A 344 13.30 30.53 9.82
CA ALA A 344 14.18 30.78 10.97
C ALA A 344 15.18 31.92 10.71
N VAL A 345 15.73 32.03 9.49
CA VAL A 345 16.59 33.17 9.12
C VAL A 345 15.80 34.48 9.07
N ASN A 346 14.55 34.48 8.62
CA ASN A 346 13.69 35.67 8.69
C ASN A 346 13.42 36.13 10.14
N ARG A 347 13.36 35.19 11.12
CA ARG A 347 13.32 35.54 12.56
C ARG A 347 14.61 36.23 13.00
N LEU A 348 15.78 35.77 12.56
CA LEU A 348 17.07 36.44 12.80
C LEU A 348 17.09 37.86 12.21
N VAL A 349 16.63 38.05 10.97
CA VAL A 349 16.51 39.38 10.34
C VAL A 349 15.60 40.31 11.17
N LYS A 350 14.42 39.81 11.61
CA LYS A 350 13.48 40.56 12.44
C LYS A 350 14.10 40.96 13.78
N PHE A 351 14.84 40.05 14.43
CA PHE A 351 15.54 40.34 15.69
C PHE A 351 16.62 41.42 15.51
N LEU A 352 17.47 41.32 14.48
CA LEU A 352 18.51 42.31 14.19
C LEU A 352 17.92 43.69 13.88
N ALA A 353 16.79 43.73 13.15
CA ALA A 353 16.09 44.97 12.83
C ALA A 353 15.47 45.67 14.07
N GLU A 354 14.93 44.92 15.04
CA GLU A 354 14.45 45.51 16.30
C GLU A 354 15.60 45.87 17.25
N PHE A 355 16.66 45.06 17.29
CA PHE A 355 17.87 45.36 18.05
C PHE A 355 18.46 46.71 17.65
N LYS A 356 18.64 46.97 16.35
CA LYS A 356 19.17 48.24 15.82
C LYS A 356 18.34 49.49 16.19
N LYS A 357 17.03 49.33 16.40
CA LYS A 357 16.14 50.44 16.82
C LYS A 357 16.20 50.69 18.33
N SER A 358 16.73 49.74 19.10
CA SER A 358 16.69 49.78 20.56
C SER A 358 17.85 50.57 21.17
N PRO A 359 17.68 51.17 22.36
CA PRO A 359 18.79 51.74 23.13
C PRO A 359 19.91 50.72 23.45
N ILE A 360 19.58 49.42 23.45
CA ILE A 360 20.52 48.32 23.72
C ILE A 360 21.59 48.19 22.62
N ALA A 361 21.33 48.66 21.39
CA ALA A 361 22.36 48.72 20.36
C ALA A 361 23.53 49.62 20.77
N ASN A 362 23.23 50.81 21.32
CA ASN A 362 24.25 51.76 21.81
C ASN A 362 25.03 51.18 23.02
N VAL A 363 24.40 50.31 23.81
CA VAL A 363 25.06 49.57 24.89
C VAL A 363 26.05 48.55 24.34
N CYS A 364 25.62 47.70 23.40
CA CYS A 364 26.51 46.72 22.76
C CYS A 364 27.66 47.38 21.97
N ASP A 365 27.42 48.56 21.38
CA ASP A 365 28.42 49.37 20.67
C ASP A 365 29.61 49.79 21.55
N SER A 366 29.45 49.83 22.87
CA SER A 366 30.57 50.06 23.80
C SER A 366 31.62 48.93 23.78
N ASN A 367 31.24 47.74 23.27
CA ASN A 367 32.15 46.62 23.00
C ASN A 367 32.48 46.57 21.50
N ALA A 368 33.56 47.25 21.10
CA ALA A 368 33.97 47.40 19.70
C ALA A 368 34.12 46.06 18.93
N ASN A 369 34.54 44.98 19.59
CA ASN A 369 34.67 43.67 18.95
C ASN A 369 33.30 43.05 18.64
N LEU A 370 32.35 43.16 19.58
CA LEU A 370 30.99 42.65 19.39
C LEU A 370 30.25 43.43 18.31
N LYS A 371 30.42 44.75 18.25
CA LYS A 371 29.84 45.60 17.19
C LYS A 371 30.26 45.13 15.80
N ILE A 372 31.57 44.99 15.58
CA ILE A 372 32.13 44.57 14.28
C ILE A 372 31.63 43.18 13.88
N ASP A 373 31.54 42.25 14.83
CA ASP A 373 31.03 40.90 14.54
C ASP A 373 29.50 40.89 14.32
N LEU A 374 28.72 41.79 14.93
CA LEU A 374 27.30 41.98 14.64
C LEU A 374 27.05 42.56 13.24
N GLU A 375 27.81 43.60 12.83
CA GLU A 375 27.73 44.18 11.48
C GLU A 375 28.06 43.15 10.39
N ARG A 376 29.11 42.34 10.60
CA ARG A 376 29.46 41.22 9.72
C ARG A 376 28.38 40.14 9.69
N PHE A 377 27.80 39.79 10.85
CA PHE A 377 26.76 38.77 10.93
C PHE A 377 25.48 39.22 10.20
N GLU A 378 25.13 40.50 10.30
CA GLU A 378 24.05 41.08 9.52
C GLU A 378 24.33 41.06 8.01
N SER A 379 25.51 41.49 7.56
CA SER A 379 25.86 41.45 6.12
C SER A 379 25.83 40.01 5.58
N LEU A 380 26.31 39.04 6.37
CA LEU A 380 26.20 37.61 6.06
C LEU A 380 24.73 37.21 5.88
N VAL A 381 23.85 37.53 6.83
CA VAL A 381 22.43 37.17 6.78
C VAL A 381 21.72 37.84 5.59
N GLN A 382 21.89 39.15 5.39
CA GLN A 382 21.20 39.92 4.35
C GLN A 382 21.60 39.49 2.93
N LEU A 383 22.90 39.45 2.63
CA LEU A 383 23.40 39.10 1.28
C LEU A 383 23.18 37.62 0.94
N THR A 384 23.13 36.74 1.95
CA THR A 384 22.78 35.33 1.75
C THR A 384 21.30 35.15 1.41
N MET A 385 20.42 36.02 1.91
CA MET A 385 18.96 35.90 1.82
C MET A 385 18.28 36.77 0.76
N SER A 386 18.96 37.79 0.21
CA SER A 386 18.39 38.57 -0.90
C SER A 386 18.03 37.67 -2.09
N ASP A 387 16.95 37.92 -2.81
CA ASP A 387 16.66 37.19 -4.05
C ASP A 387 17.41 37.79 -5.27
N ASP A 388 18.13 38.91 -5.09
CA ASP A 388 18.88 39.59 -6.14
C ASP A 388 20.15 38.83 -6.58
N ALA A 389 20.61 39.12 -7.80
CA ALA A 389 21.92 38.71 -8.26
C ALA A 389 23.00 39.33 -7.35
N LEU A 390 23.99 38.52 -6.97
CA LEU A 390 25.18 39.04 -6.30
C LEU A 390 25.98 39.87 -7.33
N ASP A 391 26.33 41.11 -7.00
CA ASP A 391 27.34 41.87 -7.73
C ASP A 391 28.75 41.62 -7.13
N GLU A 392 29.77 42.20 -7.75
CA GLU A 392 31.17 41.98 -7.38
C GLU A 392 31.46 42.49 -5.95
N ASP A 393 31.00 43.70 -5.63
CA ASP A 393 31.13 44.32 -4.31
C ASP A 393 30.42 43.49 -3.22
N SER A 394 29.17 43.08 -3.45
CA SER A 394 28.42 42.22 -2.52
C SER A 394 29.06 40.85 -2.35
N CYS A 395 29.69 40.32 -3.40
CA CYS A 395 30.43 39.05 -3.32
C CYS A 395 31.66 39.17 -2.41
N GLU A 396 32.42 40.25 -2.52
CA GLU A 396 33.56 40.51 -1.63
C GLU A 396 33.13 40.76 -0.18
N ILE A 397 32.07 41.55 0.04
CA ILE A 397 31.49 41.80 1.37
C ILE A 397 31.04 40.47 2.01
N LEU A 398 30.28 39.65 1.28
CA LEU A 398 29.78 38.36 1.77
C LEU A 398 30.93 37.38 2.08
N GLN A 399 31.93 37.29 1.20
CA GLN A 399 33.11 36.44 1.40
C GLN A 399 33.93 36.90 2.62
N THR A 400 34.08 38.22 2.79
CA THR A 400 34.83 38.84 3.91
C THR A 400 34.11 38.68 5.24
N ALA A 401 32.80 38.92 5.28
CA ALA A 401 31.97 38.73 6.47
C ALA A 401 32.02 37.28 6.96
N ARG A 402 31.74 36.32 6.06
CA ARG A 402 31.81 34.87 6.34
C ARG A 402 33.18 34.46 6.88
N THR A 403 34.26 34.85 6.20
CA THR A 403 35.62 34.45 6.57
C THR A 403 36.01 34.96 7.96
N ASN A 404 35.69 36.22 8.28
CA ASN A 404 36.06 36.81 9.57
C ASN A 404 35.32 36.18 10.75
N LEU A 405 34.02 35.94 10.61
CA LEU A 405 33.20 35.30 11.66
C LEU A 405 33.64 33.86 11.95
N LEU A 406 34.06 33.12 10.92
CA LEU A 406 34.55 31.75 11.05
C LEU A 406 36.01 31.66 11.54
N LYS A 407 36.83 32.68 11.28
CA LYS A 407 38.25 32.71 11.68
C LYS A 407 38.44 32.87 13.19
N ASN A 408 37.59 33.64 13.86
CA ASN A 408 37.67 33.86 15.30
C ASN A 408 37.03 32.68 16.09
N LYS A 409 37.82 31.64 16.40
CA LYS A 409 37.35 30.45 17.15
C LYS A 409 36.75 30.74 18.54
N GLN A 410 37.05 31.89 19.13
CA GLN A 410 36.50 32.34 20.42
C GLN A 410 35.41 33.41 20.25
N GLY A 411 35.06 33.78 19.01
CA GLY A 411 34.06 34.79 18.70
C GLY A 411 32.63 34.36 19.07
N PRO A 412 31.74 35.32 19.40
CA PRO A 412 30.41 35.06 19.95
C PRO A 412 29.48 34.26 19.02
N PHE A 413 29.71 34.33 17.71
CA PHE A 413 28.92 33.64 16.69
C PHE A 413 29.63 32.42 16.08
N ASN A 414 30.89 32.14 16.45
CA ASN A 414 31.67 31.09 15.80
C ASN A 414 31.05 29.70 16.00
N LYS A 415 30.65 29.37 17.22
CA LYS A 415 29.93 28.14 17.54
C LYS A 415 28.57 28.09 16.83
N GLY A 416 27.83 29.19 16.81
CA GLY A 416 26.55 29.27 16.11
C GLY A 416 26.68 28.95 14.61
N LEU A 417 27.66 29.56 13.94
CA LEU A 417 27.90 29.40 12.50
C LEU A 417 28.59 28.09 12.09
N THR A 418 29.16 27.34 13.03
CA THR A 418 29.88 26.07 12.75
C THR A 418 29.21 24.82 13.30
N LEU A 419 28.35 24.94 14.32
CA LEU A 419 27.73 23.81 15.00
C LEU A 419 26.20 23.80 14.94
N PHE A 420 25.55 24.96 14.76
CA PHE A 420 24.08 25.03 14.81
C PHE A 420 23.46 24.98 13.40
N PRO A 421 22.28 24.34 13.21
CA PRO A 421 21.74 24.07 11.88
C PRO A 421 21.58 25.30 11.00
N ILE A 422 21.00 26.39 11.51
CA ILE A 422 20.78 27.61 10.72
C ILE A 422 22.11 28.33 10.44
N GLY A 423 23.08 28.25 11.35
CA GLY A 423 24.40 28.84 11.14
C GLY A 423 25.22 28.13 10.05
N ILE A 424 25.18 26.79 10.05
CA ILE A 424 25.76 25.96 8.98
C ILE A 424 25.03 26.27 7.66
N PHE A 425 23.71 26.27 7.65
CA PHE A 425 22.90 26.61 6.48
C PHE A 425 23.23 27.99 5.90
N LEU A 426 23.36 29.03 6.73
CA LEU A 426 23.77 30.37 6.31
C LEU A 426 25.19 30.36 5.72
N SER A 427 26.14 29.69 6.38
CA SER A 427 27.52 29.57 5.93
C SER A 427 27.64 28.86 4.58
N ASP A 428 26.87 27.80 4.37
CA ASP A 428 26.86 27.01 3.14
C ASP A 428 26.11 27.72 2.01
N LEU A 429 24.98 28.37 2.32
CA LEU A 429 24.23 29.16 1.33
C LEU A 429 25.04 30.37 0.86
N ALA A 430 25.73 31.08 1.77
CA ALA A 430 26.69 32.11 1.42
C ALA A 430 27.80 31.58 0.50
N GLN A 431 28.39 30.43 0.84
CA GLN A 431 29.44 29.81 0.03
C GLN A 431 28.93 29.36 -1.34
N LYS A 432 27.68 28.87 -1.43
CA LYS A 432 27.02 28.51 -2.70
C LYS A 432 26.79 29.74 -3.57
N ARG A 433 26.32 30.86 -3.03
CA ARG A 433 26.17 32.12 -3.79
C ARG A 433 27.49 32.65 -4.33
N ILE A 434 28.55 32.65 -3.51
CA ILE A 434 29.91 33.07 -3.93
C ILE A 434 30.42 32.19 -5.08
N HIS A 435 30.21 30.87 -5.03
CA HIS A 435 30.58 29.98 -6.13
C HIS A 435 29.70 30.22 -7.37
N GLN A 436 28.39 30.39 -7.21
CA GLN A 436 27.48 30.64 -8.34
C GLN A 436 27.84 31.93 -9.08
N PHE A 437 28.13 33.01 -8.36
CA PHE A 437 28.61 34.27 -8.96
C PHE A 437 29.87 34.06 -9.79
N LYS A 438 30.85 33.32 -9.26
CA LYS A 438 32.11 33.01 -9.97
C LYS A 438 31.88 32.10 -11.18
N ALA A 439 30.90 31.19 -11.12
CA ALA A 439 30.49 30.37 -12.26
C ALA A 439 29.78 31.21 -13.32
N ASP A 440 28.84 32.09 -12.94
CA ASP A 440 28.13 33.01 -13.83
C ASP A 440 29.10 33.96 -14.58
N MET A 441 30.16 34.43 -13.92
CA MET A 441 31.23 35.20 -14.57
C MET A 441 32.00 34.41 -15.64
N LEU A 442 32.21 33.10 -15.44
CA LEU A 442 32.80 32.23 -16.46
C LEU A 442 31.80 31.94 -17.59
N PHE A 443 30.53 31.68 -17.25
CA PHE A 443 29.46 31.49 -18.23
C PHE A 443 29.25 32.74 -19.10
N GLN A 444 29.48 33.96 -18.59
CA GLN A 444 29.43 35.18 -19.40
C GLN A 444 30.44 35.14 -20.56
N ILE A 445 31.67 34.65 -20.30
CA ILE A 445 32.71 34.51 -21.31
C ILE A 445 32.36 33.39 -22.29
N ASP A 446 31.89 32.25 -21.79
CA ASP A 446 31.52 31.10 -22.61
C ASP A 446 30.31 31.36 -23.52
N VAL A 447 29.29 32.09 -23.03
CA VAL A 447 28.14 32.53 -23.84
C VAL A 447 28.58 33.52 -24.92
N GLY A 448 29.43 34.49 -24.59
CA GLY A 448 29.98 35.42 -25.58
C GLY A 448 30.75 34.71 -26.70
N LEU A 449 31.56 33.71 -26.35
CA LEU A 449 32.25 32.85 -27.32
C LEU A 449 31.27 31.99 -28.14
N ALA A 450 30.24 31.42 -27.52
CA ALA A 450 29.23 30.64 -28.23
C ALA A 450 28.43 31.50 -29.23
N VAL A 451 28.06 32.74 -28.87
CA VAL A 451 27.43 33.71 -29.78
C VAL A 451 28.37 34.08 -30.94
N GLN A 452 29.65 34.33 -30.67
CA GLN A 452 30.63 34.58 -31.74
C GLN A 452 30.70 33.39 -32.71
N ILE A 453 30.82 32.16 -32.20
CA ILE A 453 30.85 30.95 -33.03
C ILE A 453 29.55 30.82 -33.83
N ALA A 454 28.39 31.05 -33.23
CA ALA A 454 27.09 31.00 -33.91
C ALA A 454 27.01 31.99 -35.09
N GLY A 455 27.61 33.18 -34.96
CA GLY A 455 27.72 34.17 -36.03
C GLY A 455 28.72 33.81 -37.14
N GLU A 456 29.77 33.03 -36.83
CA GLU A 456 30.75 32.55 -37.82
C GLU A 456 30.25 31.32 -38.63
N LEU A 457 29.20 30.63 -38.16
CA LEU A 457 28.66 29.45 -38.83
C LEU A 457 27.79 29.82 -40.04
N LYS A 458 28.13 29.26 -41.20
CA LYS A 458 27.31 29.32 -42.42
C LYS A 458 25.94 28.68 -42.19
N VAL A 459 24.97 29.07 -43.03
CA VAL A 459 23.62 28.49 -43.03
C VAL A 459 23.68 26.98 -43.29
N MET A 460 23.03 26.19 -42.43
CA MET A 460 23.07 24.73 -42.41
C MET A 460 21.90 24.12 -43.18
N ASN A 461 22.02 24.08 -44.51
CA ASN A 461 21.06 23.41 -45.39
C ASN A 461 21.54 21.99 -45.79
N VAL A 462 20.69 21.22 -46.50
CA VAL A 462 21.01 19.85 -46.97
C VAL A 462 22.31 19.81 -47.77
N ASP A 463 22.51 20.75 -48.70
CA ASP A 463 23.71 20.82 -49.56
C ASP A 463 25.00 21.08 -48.78
N SER A 464 24.90 21.74 -47.62
CA SER A 464 26.03 22.00 -46.73
C SER A 464 26.34 20.83 -45.79
N LEU A 465 25.36 19.98 -45.51
CA LEU A 465 25.42 18.87 -44.56
C LEU A 465 25.67 17.51 -45.21
N LEU A 466 25.52 17.39 -46.54
CA LEU A 466 25.83 16.19 -47.30
C LEU A 466 27.07 16.37 -48.18
N LYS A 467 27.86 15.30 -48.31
CA LYS A 467 28.89 15.18 -49.35
C LYS A 467 28.82 13.81 -49.99
N ASP A 468 28.88 13.79 -51.32
CA ASP A 468 29.11 12.57 -52.08
C ASP A 468 30.52 12.04 -51.77
N LYS A 469 30.58 10.82 -51.24
CA LYS A 469 31.78 9.98 -51.26
C LYS A 469 31.42 8.70 -51.98
N GLN A 470 32.07 8.45 -53.11
CA GLN A 470 32.01 7.17 -53.82
C GLN A 470 30.59 6.75 -54.25
N GLY A 471 29.66 7.71 -54.42
CA GLY A 471 28.27 7.46 -54.76
C GLY A 471 27.32 7.34 -53.56
N GLU A 472 27.84 7.37 -52.33
CA GLU A 472 27.03 7.47 -51.11
C GLU A 472 27.07 8.89 -50.52
N MET A 473 25.88 9.44 -50.24
CA MET A 473 25.72 10.76 -49.64
C MET A 473 25.93 10.67 -48.12
N GLU A 474 27.17 10.82 -47.68
CA GLU A 474 27.55 10.86 -46.28
C GLU A 474 27.20 12.21 -45.63
N LEU A 475 26.90 12.15 -44.32
CA LEU A 475 26.71 13.33 -43.48
C LEU A 475 28.07 13.98 -43.17
N ALA A 476 28.30 15.18 -43.69
CA ALA A 476 29.57 15.90 -43.58
C ALA A 476 29.34 17.30 -43.01
N ILE A 477 29.49 17.45 -41.70
CA ILE A 477 29.13 18.68 -40.98
C ILE A 477 30.26 19.73 -41.09
N PRO A 478 30.01 20.92 -41.66
CA PRO A 478 31.00 21.99 -41.72
C PRO A 478 31.42 22.44 -40.32
N SER A 479 32.72 22.64 -40.10
CA SER A 479 33.25 23.17 -38.84
C SER A 479 32.80 22.40 -37.58
N GLN A 480 32.61 21.07 -37.68
CA GLN A 480 32.06 20.22 -36.61
C GLN A 480 32.61 20.52 -35.21
N ALA A 481 33.94 20.70 -35.06
CA ALA A 481 34.56 21.01 -33.79
C ALA A 481 34.09 22.34 -33.16
N LYS A 482 33.86 23.38 -33.98
CA LYS A 482 33.30 24.67 -33.50
C LYS A 482 31.86 24.53 -33.02
N ILE A 483 31.05 23.73 -33.71
CA ILE A 483 29.65 23.45 -33.30
C ILE A 483 29.62 22.73 -31.96
N VAL A 484 30.45 21.69 -31.78
CA VAL A 484 30.56 20.95 -30.52
C VAL A 484 30.96 21.88 -29.36
N ASP A 485 31.93 22.78 -29.58
CA ASP A 485 32.36 23.76 -28.59
C ASP A 485 31.25 24.78 -28.24
N MET A 486 30.60 25.36 -29.26
CA MET A 486 29.45 26.27 -29.10
C MET A 486 28.32 25.64 -28.27
N VAL A 487 27.94 24.40 -28.61
CA VAL A 487 26.86 23.66 -27.94
C VAL A 487 27.26 23.28 -26.51
N ALA A 488 28.51 22.86 -26.28
CA ALA A 488 29.00 22.57 -24.94
C ALA A 488 28.99 23.81 -24.02
N LYS A 489 29.42 24.97 -24.53
CA LYS A 489 29.39 26.26 -23.82
C LYS A 489 27.97 26.73 -23.52
N TRP A 490 27.07 26.65 -24.51
CA TRP A 490 25.66 27.00 -24.33
C TRP A 490 24.97 26.07 -23.32
N GLN A 491 25.14 24.75 -23.44
CA GLN A 491 24.56 23.77 -22.51
C GLN A 491 25.09 23.97 -21.09
N ALA A 492 26.40 24.23 -20.91
CA ALA A 492 26.97 24.52 -19.61
C ALA A 492 26.34 25.76 -18.94
N ALA A 493 26.06 26.82 -19.70
CA ALA A 493 25.36 28.00 -19.21
C ALA A 493 23.86 27.74 -18.95
N VAL A 494 23.17 27.01 -19.83
CA VAL A 494 21.75 26.65 -19.68
C VAL A 494 21.51 25.74 -18.48
N ASP A 495 22.42 24.82 -18.18
CA ASP A 495 22.30 23.92 -17.03
C ASP A 495 22.84 24.56 -15.75
N GLY A 496 24.02 25.18 -15.81
CA GLY A 496 24.78 25.61 -14.63
C GLY A 496 24.60 27.05 -14.17
N ALA A 497 24.16 27.98 -15.03
CA ALA A 497 24.09 29.40 -14.66
C ALA A 497 22.84 29.74 -13.81
N SER A 498 22.92 30.82 -13.04
CA SER A 498 21.82 31.28 -12.19
C SER A 498 20.63 31.80 -13.00
N ILE A 499 19.46 31.90 -12.34
CA ILE A 499 18.26 32.48 -12.96
C ILE A 499 18.50 33.95 -13.37
N PRO A 500 19.06 34.84 -12.52
CA PRO A 500 19.37 36.21 -12.94
C PRO A 500 20.34 36.29 -14.13
N PHE A 501 21.36 35.43 -14.19
CA PHE A 501 22.25 35.35 -15.35
C PHE A 501 21.46 35.01 -16.63
N LYS A 502 20.63 33.96 -16.58
CA LYS A 502 19.80 33.52 -17.73
C LYS A 502 18.81 34.59 -18.17
N THR A 503 18.25 35.37 -17.24
CA THR A 503 17.39 36.51 -17.57
C THR A 503 18.18 37.64 -18.24
N LYS A 504 19.36 37.99 -17.73
CA LYS A 504 20.23 39.05 -18.26
C LYS A 504 20.78 38.72 -19.66
N HIS A 505 21.23 37.47 -19.86
CA HIS A 505 21.85 36.99 -21.09
C HIS A 505 20.88 36.24 -22.02
N LYS A 506 19.56 36.40 -21.81
CA LYS A 506 18.51 35.68 -22.56
C LYS A 506 18.67 35.80 -24.08
N ALA A 507 18.85 37.01 -24.60
CA ALA A 507 18.96 37.26 -26.04
C ALA A 507 20.21 36.59 -26.66
N GLU A 508 21.29 36.48 -25.91
CA GLU A 508 22.53 35.81 -26.34
C GLU A 508 22.34 34.28 -26.39
N LEU A 509 21.68 33.71 -25.38
CA LEU A 509 21.31 32.29 -25.35
C LEU A 509 20.33 31.93 -26.48
N GLU A 510 19.37 32.80 -26.79
CA GLU A 510 18.40 32.64 -27.90
C GLU A 510 19.07 32.66 -29.28
N ILE A 511 20.15 33.44 -29.48
CA ILE A 511 20.92 33.43 -30.74
C ILE A 511 21.56 32.05 -30.98
N VAL A 512 22.17 31.46 -29.95
CA VAL A 512 22.80 30.15 -30.05
C VAL A 512 21.75 29.04 -30.18
N GLU A 513 20.65 29.12 -29.42
CA GLU A 513 19.52 28.19 -29.55
C GLU A 513 18.92 28.21 -30.96
N SER A 514 18.72 29.39 -31.54
CA SER A 514 18.25 29.53 -32.93
C SER A 514 19.16 28.81 -33.93
N LYS A 515 20.49 28.91 -33.75
CA LYS A 515 21.48 28.18 -34.58
C LYS A 515 21.43 26.65 -34.36
N ILE A 516 21.12 26.19 -33.15
CA ILE A 516 20.90 24.76 -32.84
C ILE A 516 19.60 24.26 -33.50
N GLN A 517 18.52 25.04 -33.48
CA GLN A 517 17.27 24.69 -34.16
C GLN A 517 17.41 24.69 -35.69
N GLU A 518 18.23 25.59 -36.25
CA GLU A 518 18.62 25.57 -37.66
C GLU A 518 19.33 24.24 -38.02
N LEU A 519 20.32 23.83 -37.21
CA LEU A 519 21.04 22.57 -37.41
C LEU A 519 20.13 21.34 -37.27
N LYS A 520 19.20 21.34 -36.30
CA LYS A 520 18.16 20.30 -36.13
C LYS A 520 17.26 20.20 -37.36
N THR A 521 16.84 21.34 -37.92
CA THR A 521 16.04 21.42 -39.14
C THR A 521 16.81 20.91 -40.37
N GLY A 522 18.10 21.24 -40.45
CA GLY A 522 19.03 20.70 -41.44
C GLY A 522 19.13 19.17 -41.36
N PHE A 523 19.27 18.59 -40.15
CA PHE A 523 19.29 17.13 -39.99
C PHE A 523 17.97 16.46 -40.38
N LEU A 524 16.81 17.04 -40.04
CA LEU A 524 15.50 16.53 -40.52
C LEU A 524 15.43 16.55 -42.05
N SER A 525 15.91 17.62 -42.69
CA SER A 525 15.95 17.72 -44.15
C SER A 525 16.91 16.72 -44.79
N VAL A 526 18.03 16.38 -44.12
CA VAL A 526 18.92 15.28 -44.53
C VAL A 526 18.23 13.92 -44.41
N VAL A 527 17.43 13.67 -43.36
CA VAL A 527 16.62 12.45 -43.26
C VAL A 527 15.63 12.37 -44.41
N ALA A 528 14.87 13.44 -44.67
CA ALA A 528 13.91 13.50 -45.76
C ALA A 528 14.56 13.33 -47.15
N TYR A 529 15.77 13.85 -47.35
CA TYR A 529 16.56 13.61 -48.56
C TYR A 529 16.95 12.13 -48.70
N LYS A 530 17.45 11.50 -47.63
CA LYS A 530 17.83 10.08 -47.63
C LYS A 530 16.62 9.14 -47.81
N THR A 531 15.43 9.49 -47.33
CA THR A 531 14.23 8.68 -47.60
C THR A 531 13.70 8.87 -49.02
N ASN A 532 14.02 9.97 -49.70
CA ASN A 532 13.52 10.28 -51.04
C ASN A 532 13.95 9.26 -52.12
N GLN A 533 15.04 8.51 -51.90
CA GLN A 533 15.42 7.39 -52.78
C GLN A 533 14.36 6.27 -52.85
N PHE A 534 13.45 6.21 -51.87
CA PHE A 534 12.34 5.27 -51.82
C PHE A 534 11.03 5.84 -52.38
N GLN A 535 11.02 7.05 -52.97
CA GLN A 535 9.79 7.73 -53.43
C GLN A 535 8.91 6.87 -54.36
N ARG A 536 9.50 5.97 -55.15
CA ARG A 536 8.76 4.99 -56.00
C ARG A 536 7.77 4.11 -55.21
N MET A 537 8.01 3.94 -53.92
CA MET A 537 7.14 3.20 -53.00
C MET A 537 5.76 3.86 -52.85
N GLU A 538 5.63 5.19 -52.98
CA GLU A 538 4.31 5.86 -52.92
C GLU A 538 3.37 5.31 -54.00
N ALA A 539 3.84 5.21 -55.24
CA ALA A 539 3.04 4.68 -56.35
C ALA A 539 2.69 3.20 -56.19
N LEU A 540 3.54 2.41 -55.53
CA LEU A 540 3.27 1.00 -55.22
C LEU A 540 2.24 0.86 -54.09
N ILE A 541 2.32 1.68 -53.03
CA ILE A 541 1.32 1.70 -51.95
C ILE A 541 -0.03 2.22 -52.47
N ALA A 542 -0.02 3.23 -53.35
CA ALA A 542 -1.23 3.74 -53.99
C ALA A 542 -1.96 2.64 -54.78
N LYS A 543 -1.22 1.87 -55.60
CA LYS A 543 -1.75 0.68 -56.32
C LYS A 543 -2.22 -0.43 -55.39
N LEU A 544 -1.49 -0.69 -54.29
CA LEU A 544 -1.92 -1.65 -53.27
C LEU A 544 -3.30 -1.28 -52.72
N GLY A 545 -3.57 0.02 -52.55
CA GLY A 545 -4.88 0.52 -52.14
C GLY A 545 -5.99 0.46 -53.21
N GLU A 546 -5.65 0.35 -54.49
CA GLU A 546 -6.60 0.20 -55.60
C GLU A 546 -7.06 -1.27 -55.80
N GLY A 547 -6.28 -2.24 -55.30
CA GLY A 547 -6.55 -3.68 -55.36
C GLY A 547 -5.99 -4.37 -56.62
N GLY A 548 -5.84 -5.70 -56.57
CA GLY A 548 -5.30 -6.48 -57.70
C GLY A 548 -3.76 -6.40 -57.84
N PHE A 549 -3.06 -6.26 -56.70
CA PHE A 549 -1.62 -6.06 -56.62
C PHE A 549 -0.83 -7.30 -57.07
N LYS A 550 0.07 -7.15 -58.04
CA LYS A 550 0.78 -8.28 -58.67
C LYS A 550 2.02 -8.69 -57.88
N ASP A 551 2.38 -9.97 -57.93
CA ASP A 551 3.54 -10.53 -57.21
C ASP A 551 4.86 -9.79 -57.50
N ALA A 552 5.07 -9.31 -58.73
CA ALA A 552 6.24 -8.51 -59.09
C ALA A 552 6.25 -7.11 -58.42
N GLU A 553 5.08 -6.48 -58.28
CA GLU A 553 4.90 -5.20 -57.59
C GLU A 553 5.01 -5.38 -56.08
N ALA A 554 4.54 -6.53 -55.56
CA ALA A 554 4.73 -6.93 -54.17
C ALA A 554 6.20 -7.18 -53.82
N LEU A 555 6.96 -7.87 -54.68
CA LEU A 555 8.39 -8.08 -54.51
C LEU A 555 9.16 -6.75 -54.51
N GLU A 556 8.84 -5.82 -55.43
CA GLU A 556 9.50 -4.52 -55.49
C GLU A 556 9.17 -3.64 -54.26
N CYS A 557 7.90 -3.58 -53.86
CA CYS A 557 7.47 -2.79 -52.70
C CYS A 557 8.04 -3.37 -51.39
N GLY A 558 8.04 -4.69 -51.22
CA GLY A 558 8.68 -5.36 -50.08
C GLY A 558 10.18 -5.06 -50.01
N ARG A 559 10.90 -5.10 -51.15
CA ARG A 559 12.32 -4.73 -51.22
C ARG A 559 12.57 -3.27 -50.83
N LEU A 560 11.70 -2.34 -51.24
CA LEU A 560 11.80 -0.93 -50.86
C LEU A 560 11.51 -0.72 -49.37
N LEU A 561 10.50 -1.40 -48.81
CA LEU A 561 10.19 -1.37 -47.38
C LEU A 561 11.35 -1.92 -46.52
N SER A 562 11.94 -3.06 -46.87
CA SER A 562 13.12 -3.58 -46.16
C SER A 562 14.34 -2.67 -46.30
N GLY A 563 14.51 -2.00 -47.44
CA GLY A 563 15.55 -0.99 -47.63
C GLY A 563 15.33 0.24 -46.75
N LEU A 564 14.08 0.64 -46.52
CA LEU A 564 13.71 1.75 -45.65
C LEU A 564 13.82 1.36 -44.15
N GLU A 565 13.51 0.12 -43.77
CA GLU A 565 13.77 -0.41 -42.42
C GLU A 565 15.29 -0.44 -42.11
N ALA A 566 16.11 -0.84 -43.10
CA ALA A 566 17.56 -0.91 -42.94
C ALA A 566 18.26 0.46 -42.95
N LEU A 567 17.59 1.54 -43.38
CA LEU A 567 18.18 2.88 -43.42
C LEU A 567 18.36 3.44 -42.01
N GLN A 568 19.63 3.64 -41.61
CA GLN A 568 19.98 4.50 -40.47
C GLN A 568 20.34 5.90 -40.99
N PRO A 569 19.42 6.87 -41.01
CA PRO A 569 19.70 8.18 -41.63
C PRO A 569 20.71 9.00 -40.83
N LEU A 570 20.71 8.84 -39.49
CA LEU A 570 21.53 9.55 -38.51
C LEU A 570 22.01 8.60 -37.40
N HIS A 571 23.18 8.86 -36.81
CA HIS A 571 23.68 8.11 -35.65
C HIS A 571 23.56 8.93 -34.36
N LYS A 572 23.07 8.30 -33.28
CA LYS A 572 22.82 8.93 -31.96
C LYS A 572 24.03 9.61 -31.33
N VAL A 573 25.20 8.94 -31.35
CA VAL A 573 26.41 9.41 -30.64
C VAL A 573 26.97 10.72 -31.22
N PRO A 574 27.08 10.89 -32.56
CA PRO A 574 27.35 12.20 -33.15
C PRO A 574 26.31 13.27 -32.76
N LEU A 575 25.01 12.98 -32.87
CA LEU A 575 23.94 13.97 -32.63
C LEU A 575 24.02 14.59 -31.24
N ILE A 576 24.25 13.80 -30.19
CA ILE A 576 24.37 14.29 -28.80
C ILE A 576 25.50 15.33 -28.67
N LYS A 577 26.60 15.17 -29.40
CA LYS A 577 27.72 16.13 -29.38
C LYS A 577 27.41 17.43 -30.15
N LEU A 578 26.39 17.42 -31.01
CA LEU A 578 26.10 18.47 -31.99
C LEU A 578 24.83 19.27 -31.71
N LEU A 579 23.93 18.73 -30.90
CA LEU A 579 22.65 19.33 -30.52
C LEU A 579 22.44 19.37 -29.00
N GLY A 580 23.42 18.87 -28.23
CA GLY A 580 23.23 18.56 -26.81
C GLY A 580 22.38 17.30 -26.63
N LYS A 581 22.17 16.92 -25.36
CA LYS A 581 21.36 15.74 -25.02
C LYS A 581 19.90 15.93 -25.44
N ASP A 582 19.32 17.08 -25.13
CA ASP A 582 17.90 17.35 -25.32
C ASP A 582 17.57 17.65 -26.79
N GLY A 583 18.42 18.40 -27.49
CA GLY A 583 18.25 18.63 -28.93
C GLY A 583 18.38 17.35 -29.76
N ALA A 584 19.25 16.41 -29.36
CA ALA A 584 19.33 15.08 -29.96
C ALA A 584 18.09 14.22 -29.65
N GLN A 585 17.58 14.25 -28.41
CA GLN A 585 16.37 13.51 -28.04
C GLN A 585 15.14 14.01 -28.80
N GLN A 586 14.93 15.33 -28.89
CA GLN A 586 13.84 15.92 -29.67
C GLN A 586 13.87 15.55 -31.17
N LEU A 587 15.04 15.21 -31.70
CA LEU A 587 15.18 14.74 -33.08
C LEU A 587 14.83 13.25 -33.19
N GLU A 588 15.27 12.43 -32.24
CA GLU A 588 14.87 11.02 -32.16
C GLU A 588 13.37 10.83 -31.91
N ASP A 589 12.74 11.70 -31.13
CA ASP A 589 11.29 11.69 -30.86
C ASP A 589 10.44 11.89 -32.12
N ILE A 590 11.04 12.37 -33.21
CA ILE A 590 10.43 12.48 -34.54
C ILE A 590 10.86 11.30 -35.42
N VAL A 591 12.17 11.03 -35.50
CA VAL A 591 12.74 10.05 -36.43
C VAL A 591 12.43 8.61 -36.02
N ALA A 592 12.66 8.24 -34.75
CA ALA A 592 12.52 6.85 -34.32
C ALA A 592 11.07 6.32 -34.44
N PRO A 593 10.01 7.07 -34.08
CA PRO A 593 8.63 6.64 -34.33
C PRO A 593 8.29 6.47 -35.82
N ALA A 594 8.80 7.36 -36.69
CA ALA A 594 8.56 7.25 -38.12
C ALA A 594 9.20 5.98 -38.74
N PHE A 595 10.41 5.61 -38.31
CA PHE A 595 11.03 4.35 -38.73
C PHE A 595 10.41 3.11 -38.09
N ALA A 596 9.90 3.21 -36.85
CA ALA A 596 9.11 2.15 -36.22
C ALA A 596 7.81 1.87 -37.02
N PHE A 597 7.13 2.91 -37.50
CA PHE A 597 5.98 2.77 -38.40
C PHE A 597 6.34 2.04 -39.70
N PHE A 598 7.48 2.35 -40.34
CA PHE A 598 7.90 1.63 -41.56
C PHE A 598 8.22 0.16 -41.31
N LYS A 599 8.83 -0.16 -40.17
CA LYS A 599 9.06 -1.55 -39.74
C LYS A 599 7.74 -2.31 -39.50
N GLN A 600 6.79 -1.66 -38.85
CA GLN A 600 5.46 -2.21 -38.59
C GLN A 600 4.68 -2.44 -39.89
N PHE A 601 4.76 -1.50 -40.83
CA PHE A 601 4.19 -1.68 -42.17
C PHE A 601 4.89 -2.82 -42.92
N ALA A 602 6.22 -2.95 -42.85
CA ALA A 602 6.94 -4.08 -43.44
C ALA A 602 6.51 -5.44 -42.87
N ALA A 603 6.23 -5.54 -41.57
CA ALA A 603 5.70 -6.75 -40.94
C ALA A 603 4.28 -7.09 -41.43
N ALA A 604 3.39 -6.09 -41.46
CA ALA A 604 2.01 -6.23 -41.92
C ALA A 604 1.89 -6.44 -43.45
N PHE A 605 2.87 -5.99 -44.23
CA PHE A 605 2.82 -5.92 -45.70
C PHE A 605 2.40 -7.24 -46.36
N SER A 606 2.93 -8.38 -45.88
CA SER A 606 2.57 -9.69 -46.42
C SER A 606 1.09 -10.06 -46.27
N GLN A 607 0.42 -9.54 -45.24
CA GLN A 607 -1.02 -9.72 -45.00
C GLN A 607 -1.83 -8.71 -45.84
N VAL A 608 -1.39 -7.44 -45.92
CA VAL A 608 -2.03 -6.42 -46.78
C VAL A 608 -2.08 -6.88 -48.24
N VAL A 609 -0.99 -7.49 -48.74
CA VAL A 609 -0.95 -8.05 -50.10
C VAL A 609 -1.98 -9.18 -50.28
N LYS A 610 -2.15 -10.10 -49.31
CA LYS A 610 -3.17 -11.16 -49.40
C LYS A 610 -4.59 -10.60 -49.43
N ILE A 611 -4.90 -9.64 -48.56
CA ILE A 611 -6.19 -8.92 -48.55
C ILE A 611 -6.45 -8.24 -49.92
N SER A 612 -5.40 -7.81 -50.64
CA SER A 612 -5.53 -7.21 -51.98
C SER A 612 -5.67 -8.22 -53.14
N GLN A 613 -5.42 -9.50 -52.88
CA GLN A 613 -5.40 -10.60 -53.87
C GLN A 613 -6.54 -11.60 -53.72
N VAL A 614 -7.11 -11.75 -52.51
CA VAL A 614 -8.14 -12.76 -52.17
C VAL A 614 -9.45 -12.08 -51.77
N SER A 615 -10.58 -12.75 -51.97
CA SER A 615 -11.86 -12.34 -51.36
C SER A 615 -11.81 -12.53 -49.84
N VAL A 616 -11.33 -11.50 -49.14
CA VAL A 616 -11.40 -11.20 -47.70
C VAL A 616 -11.68 -12.40 -46.78
N MET A 617 -10.63 -13.03 -46.27
CA MET A 617 -10.75 -14.05 -45.21
C MET A 617 -10.57 -13.45 -43.82
N GLU A 618 -11.40 -13.88 -42.86
CA GLU A 618 -11.42 -13.40 -41.46
C GLU A 618 -10.03 -13.43 -40.80
N GLY A 619 -9.28 -14.51 -40.95
CA GLY A 619 -7.96 -14.67 -40.35
C GLY A 619 -6.87 -13.75 -40.89
N GLU A 620 -7.09 -13.08 -42.02
CA GLU A 620 -6.12 -12.15 -42.62
C GLU A 620 -6.34 -10.70 -42.17
N ILE A 621 -7.61 -10.28 -42.07
CA ILE A 621 -7.94 -8.93 -41.60
C ILE A 621 -7.88 -8.79 -40.07
N MET A 622 -8.21 -9.86 -39.34
CA MET A 622 -8.11 -9.91 -37.88
C MET A 622 -6.69 -10.21 -37.38
N ALA A 623 -5.71 -10.29 -38.29
CA ALA A 623 -4.31 -10.48 -37.93
C ALA A 623 -3.77 -9.25 -37.18
N LYS A 624 -2.99 -9.49 -36.12
CA LYS A 624 -2.51 -8.45 -35.22
C LYS A 624 -1.72 -7.37 -35.96
N GLU A 625 -0.91 -7.75 -36.95
CA GLU A 625 -0.07 -6.83 -37.69
C GLU A 625 -0.89 -5.84 -38.54
N ILE A 626 -2.04 -6.27 -39.10
CA ILE A 626 -3.00 -5.38 -39.78
C ILE A 626 -3.62 -4.39 -38.79
N ILE A 627 -4.06 -4.87 -37.62
CA ILE A 627 -4.72 -4.04 -36.60
C ILE A 627 -3.76 -2.99 -36.04
N ASP A 628 -2.54 -3.40 -35.69
CA ASP A 628 -1.49 -2.52 -35.21
C ASP A 628 -1.15 -1.45 -36.28
N LEU A 629 -1.01 -1.84 -37.56
CA LEU A 629 -0.80 -0.91 -38.68
C LEU A 629 -1.96 0.07 -38.85
N TYR A 630 -3.21 -0.42 -38.82
CA TYR A 630 -4.42 0.38 -39.02
C TYR A 630 -4.60 1.43 -37.91
N ALA A 631 -4.33 1.07 -36.66
CA ALA A 631 -4.29 2.01 -35.54
C ALA A 631 -3.21 3.09 -35.74
N SER A 632 -2.04 2.70 -36.25
CA SER A 632 -0.91 3.59 -36.49
C SER A 632 -1.13 4.54 -37.68
N LEU A 633 -1.93 4.14 -38.67
CA LEU A 633 -2.41 5.02 -39.75
C LEU A 633 -3.40 6.09 -39.26
N HIS A 634 -4.06 5.86 -38.12
CA HIS A 634 -5.01 6.80 -37.51
C HIS A 634 -4.44 7.66 -36.38
N ASP A 635 -3.20 7.40 -35.93
CA ASP A 635 -2.46 8.32 -35.05
C ASP A 635 -1.96 9.52 -35.87
N ASN A 636 -2.72 10.62 -35.83
CA ASN A 636 -2.35 11.89 -36.44
C ASN A 636 -0.97 12.42 -36.00
N GLY A 637 -0.55 12.14 -34.76
CA GLY A 637 0.75 12.54 -34.24
C GLY A 637 1.89 11.74 -34.88
N LEU A 638 1.74 10.41 -34.94
CA LEU A 638 2.69 9.52 -35.63
C LEU A 638 2.75 9.82 -37.13
N ILE A 639 1.60 9.96 -37.80
CA ILE A 639 1.55 10.23 -39.24
C ILE A 639 2.14 11.60 -39.59
N ASN A 640 2.02 12.62 -38.73
CA ASN A 640 2.73 13.89 -38.94
C ASN A 640 4.26 13.74 -38.80
N LYS A 641 4.75 12.87 -37.91
CA LYS A 641 6.19 12.53 -37.83
C LYS A 641 6.65 11.78 -39.08
N VAL A 642 5.87 10.81 -39.56
CA VAL A 642 6.12 10.09 -40.82
C VAL A 642 6.18 11.05 -42.00
N LYS A 643 5.23 11.99 -42.13
CA LYS A 643 5.24 13.04 -43.17
C LYS A 643 6.42 14.02 -43.04
N THR A 644 6.96 14.22 -41.85
CA THR A 644 8.18 15.02 -41.64
C THR A 644 9.43 14.29 -42.13
N VAL A 645 9.49 12.96 -41.97
CA VAL A 645 10.62 12.08 -42.30
C VAL A 645 10.59 11.59 -43.75
N ALA A 646 9.40 11.44 -44.33
CA ALA A 646 9.16 11.02 -45.71
C ALA A 646 7.96 11.81 -46.30
N PRO A 647 8.15 13.09 -46.67
CA PRO A 647 7.07 13.95 -47.17
C PRO A 647 6.35 13.40 -48.40
N TRP A 648 7.07 12.58 -49.18
CA TRP A 648 6.61 11.96 -50.42
C TRP A 648 5.65 10.78 -50.26
N ILE A 649 5.32 10.30 -49.05
CA ILE A 649 4.50 9.09 -48.90
C ILE A 649 2.99 9.36 -48.68
N HIS A 650 2.60 10.64 -48.65
CA HIS A 650 1.27 11.05 -48.17
C HIS A 650 0.11 10.42 -48.97
N VAL A 651 0.18 10.35 -50.30
CA VAL A 651 -0.94 9.82 -51.10
C VAL A 651 -1.04 8.31 -50.91
N GLY A 652 0.10 7.62 -50.87
CA GLY A 652 0.17 6.19 -50.60
C GLY A 652 -0.48 5.81 -49.26
N LEU A 653 -0.12 6.48 -48.16
CA LEU A 653 -0.69 6.16 -46.84
C LEU A 653 -2.19 6.44 -46.75
N ASN A 654 -2.69 7.50 -47.40
CA ASN A 654 -4.13 7.75 -47.49
C ASN A 654 -4.85 6.60 -48.23
N ASN A 655 -4.35 6.19 -49.40
CA ASN A 655 -4.94 5.10 -50.18
C ASN A 655 -4.91 3.76 -49.42
N LEU A 656 -3.81 3.46 -48.72
CA LEU A 656 -3.70 2.28 -47.85
C LEU A 656 -4.72 2.30 -46.71
N THR A 657 -4.94 3.47 -46.10
CA THR A 657 -5.95 3.65 -45.04
C THR A 657 -7.36 3.37 -45.58
N SER A 658 -7.74 4.01 -46.69
CA SER A 658 -9.04 3.79 -47.34
C SER A 658 -9.24 2.35 -47.84
N PHE A 659 -8.17 1.66 -48.23
CA PHE A 659 -8.20 0.25 -48.60
C PHE A 659 -8.47 -0.67 -47.40
N LEU A 660 -7.75 -0.49 -46.28
CA LEU A 660 -7.98 -1.27 -45.07
C LEU A 660 -9.37 -0.98 -44.48
N GLU A 661 -9.81 0.27 -44.51
CA GLU A 661 -11.20 0.64 -44.19
C GLU A 661 -12.21 -0.11 -45.05
N LYS A 662 -12.00 -0.15 -46.38
CA LYS A 662 -12.89 -0.84 -47.30
C LYS A 662 -12.90 -2.35 -47.04
N ALA A 663 -11.73 -2.97 -46.88
CA ALA A 663 -11.62 -4.38 -46.54
C ALA A 663 -12.34 -4.71 -45.21
N ALA A 664 -12.26 -3.83 -44.21
CA ALA A 664 -12.97 -3.98 -42.95
C ALA A 664 -14.50 -3.85 -43.13
N LYS A 665 -14.97 -2.90 -43.94
CA LYS A 665 -16.40 -2.76 -44.28
C LYS A 665 -16.91 -3.97 -45.06
N ASP A 666 -16.16 -4.45 -46.05
CA ASP A 666 -16.51 -5.62 -46.85
C ASP A 666 -16.54 -6.90 -45.98
N TRP A 667 -15.60 -7.06 -45.04
CA TRP A 667 -15.61 -8.15 -44.06
C TRP A 667 -16.82 -8.07 -43.13
N VAL A 668 -17.06 -6.92 -42.48
CA VAL A 668 -18.23 -6.72 -41.61
C VAL A 668 -19.51 -7.01 -42.39
N THR A 669 -19.63 -6.54 -43.63
CA THR A 669 -20.79 -6.82 -44.49
C THR A 669 -21.00 -8.31 -44.71
N ALA A 670 -19.93 -9.05 -45.01
CA ALA A 670 -19.99 -10.50 -45.20
C ALA A 670 -20.41 -11.24 -43.92
N SER A 671 -19.73 -10.99 -42.79
CA SER A 671 -20.04 -11.60 -41.50
C SER A 671 -21.44 -11.27 -40.97
N CYS A 672 -22.01 -10.14 -41.39
CA CYS A 672 -23.36 -9.73 -41.03
C CYS A 672 -24.45 -10.38 -41.90
N GLY A 673 -24.10 -10.96 -43.06
CA GLY A 673 -25.05 -11.70 -43.89
C GLY A 673 -25.74 -12.84 -43.14
N ASP A 674 -24.98 -13.58 -42.33
CA ASP A 674 -25.46 -14.73 -41.56
C ASP A 674 -26.49 -14.37 -40.47
N PHE A 675 -26.50 -13.12 -40.01
CA PHE A 675 -27.46 -12.64 -38.99
C PHE A 675 -28.31 -11.44 -39.45
N ALA A 676 -28.34 -11.11 -40.75
CA ALA A 676 -29.08 -9.97 -41.29
C ALA A 676 -30.59 -10.01 -40.93
N LYS A 677 -31.19 -11.21 -40.87
CA LYS A 677 -32.58 -11.39 -40.41
C LYS A 677 -32.76 -10.99 -38.93
N PHE A 678 -31.85 -11.42 -38.06
CA PHE A 678 -31.87 -11.05 -36.63
C PHE A 678 -31.64 -9.55 -36.44
N ALA A 679 -30.65 -8.97 -37.13
CA ALA A 679 -30.37 -7.54 -37.11
C ALA A 679 -31.58 -6.69 -37.55
N ALA A 680 -32.27 -7.11 -38.61
CA ALA A 680 -33.50 -6.45 -39.06
C ALA A 680 -34.66 -6.57 -38.04
N GLN A 681 -34.82 -7.72 -37.37
CA GLN A 681 -35.84 -7.89 -36.34
C GLN A 681 -35.51 -7.14 -35.03
N VAL A 682 -34.23 -6.91 -34.70
CA VAL A 682 -33.81 -6.06 -33.57
C VAL A 682 -34.09 -4.57 -33.84
N LEU A 683 -34.10 -4.16 -35.12
CA LEU A 683 -34.48 -2.81 -35.55
C LEU A 683 -36.00 -2.58 -35.60
N ASP A 684 -36.80 -3.63 -35.61
CA ASP A 684 -38.26 -3.54 -35.65
C ASP A 684 -38.82 -3.30 -34.23
N PRO A 685 -39.43 -2.12 -33.95
CA PRO A 685 -39.98 -1.84 -32.63
C PRO A 685 -41.20 -2.72 -32.28
N GLU A 686 -41.89 -3.29 -33.27
CA GLU A 686 -43.04 -4.18 -33.09
C GLU A 686 -42.63 -5.64 -32.86
N ALA A 687 -41.38 -6.00 -33.13
CA ALA A 687 -40.90 -7.37 -32.97
C ALA A 687 -40.93 -7.84 -31.50
N ASN A 688 -41.54 -9.02 -31.32
CA ASN A 688 -41.60 -9.72 -30.04
C ASN A 688 -40.32 -10.54 -29.81
N PHE A 689 -39.90 -10.66 -28.55
CA PHE A 689 -38.73 -11.43 -28.16
C PHE A 689 -38.81 -12.89 -28.59
N GLU A 690 -39.98 -13.52 -28.44
CA GLU A 690 -40.19 -14.93 -28.80
C GLU A 690 -40.08 -15.19 -30.32
N ASP A 691 -40.52 -14.26 -31.17
CA ASP A 691 -40.38 -14.36 -32.62
C ASP A 691 -38.91 -14.23 -33.05
N ILE A 692 -38.16 -13.32 -32.42
CA ILE A 692 -36.71 -13.14 -32.62
C ILE A 692 -35.94 -14.39 -32.15
N VAL A 693 -36.31 -14.95 -30.99
CA VAL A 693 -35.71 -16.17 -30.42
C VAL A 693 -36.00 -17.40 -31.28
N ARG A 694 -37.20 -17.51 -31.87
CA ARG A 694 -37.58 -18.59 -32.79
C ARG A 694 -36.72 -18.55 -34.06
N ASP A 695 -36.55 -17.36 -34.63
CA ASP A 695 -35.96 -17.16 -35.95
C ASP A 695 -34.42 -17.05 -35.93
N LEU A 696 -33.79 -17.07 -34.76
CA LEU A 696 -32.33 -17.15 -34.60
C LEU A 696 -31.76 -18.37 -35.38
N PRO A 697 -30.79 -18.19 -36.30
CA PRO A 697 -30.23 -19.29 -37.06
C PRO A 697 -29.59 -20.33 -36.13
N ALA A 698 -29.93 -21.61 -36.34
CA ALA A 698 -29.45 -22.72 -35.52
C ALA A 698 -27.95 -23.04 -35.73
N ALA A 699 -27.30 -22.38 -36.70
CA ALA A 699 -25.99 -22.74 -37.22
C ALA A 699 -24.94 -21.62 -37.01
N ALA A 700 -24.25 -21.69 -35.88
CA ALA A 700 -22.84 -21.35 -35.74
C ALA A 700 -22.24 -22.39 -34.79
N PRO A 701 -21.06 -22.99 -35.10
CA PRO A 701 -20.69 -24.33 -34.66
C PRO A 701 -20.68 -24.49 -33.13
N ALA A 702 -20.92 -25.72 -32.69
CA ALA A 702 -20.82 -26.09 -31.28
C ALA A 702 -19.37 -26.09 -30.75
N ASP A 703 -18.39 -25.85 -31.63
CA ASP A 703 -16.96 -25.86 -31.36
C ASP A 703 -16.33 -24.48 -31.67
N GLY A 704 -15.79 -23.83 -30.64
CA GLY A 704 -14.45 -23.23 -30.78
C GLY A 704 -14.30 -21.71 -30.67
N SER A 705 -15.10 -20.90 -31.36
CA SER A 705 -14.87 -19.44 -31.41
C SER A 705 -16.16 -18.62 -31.24
N ASP A 706 -16.40 -18.14 -30.02
CA ASP A 706 -17.30 -17.00 -29.82
C ASP A 706 -16.59 -15.76 -30.37
N VAL A 707 -17.07 -15.23 -31.50
CA VAL A 707 -16.50 -14.05 -32.15
C VAL A 707 -16.52 -12.86 -31.19
N ASP A 708 -15.36 -12.24 -30.95
CA ASP A 708 -15.25 -11.05 -30.09
C ASP A 708 -15.62 -9.79 -30.87
N PHE A 709 -16.92 -9.50 -30.89
CA PHE A 709 -17.47 -8.31 -31.53
C PHE A 709 -17.01 -7.01 -30.87
N SER A 710 -16.53 -7.04 -29.62
CA SER A 710 -15.94 -5.85 -28.98
C SER A 710 -14.54 -5.56 -29.52
N PHE A 711 -13.72 -6.60 -29.71
CA PHE A 711 -12.40 -6.47 -30.33
C PHE A 711 -12.51 -5.99 -31.78
N ILE A 712 -13.45 -6.54 -32.55
CA ILE A 712 -13.79 -6.09 -33.92
C ILE A 712 -14.20 -4.61 -33.93
N TYR A 713 -15.12 -4.24 -33.03
CA TYR A 713 -15.59 -2.86 -32.94
C TYR A 713 -14.44 -1.90 -32.61
N MET A 714 -13.64 -2.21 -31.59
CA MET A 714 -12.53 -1.34 -31.16
C MET A 714 -11.41 -1.26 -32.21
N SER A 715 -11.16 -2.34 -32.95
CA SER A 715 -10.10 -2.38 -33.97
C SER A 715 -10.46 -1.67 -35.27
N PHE A 716 -11.73 -1.69 -35.67
CA PHE A 716 -12.17 -1.18 -36.98
C PHE A 716 -13.33 -0.18 -36.89
N ALA A 717 -14.45 -0.54 -36.25
CA ALA A 717 -15.69 0.24 -36.32
C ALA A 717 -15.73 1.49 -35.41
N ALA A 718 -14.89 1.57 -34.37
CA ALA A 718 -14.75 2.75 -33.51
C ALA A 718 -13.96 3.89 -34.18
N VAL A 719 -13.20 3.57 -35.23
CA VAL A 719 -12.33 4.50 -35.94
C VAL A 719 -13.03 5.09 -37.18
N LEU A 720 -13.91 4.31 -37.82
CA LEU A 720 -14.79 4.76 -38.89
C LEU A 720 -15.79 5.80 -38.36
N LYS A 721 -15.99 6.92 -39.09
CA LYS A 721 -16.89 8.01 -38.68
C LYS A 721 -17.87 8.43 -39.77
N GLY A 722 -19.06 8.86 -39.36
CA GLY A 722 -20.05 9.46 -40.25
C GLY A 722 -20.50 8.55 -41.38
N LYS A 723 -20.52 9.07 -42.62
CA LYS A 723 -21.04 8.33 -43.79
C LYS A 723 -20.17 7.13 -44.18
N ASP A 724 -18.89 7.15 -43.84
CA ASP A 724 -17.93 6.11 -44.23
C ASP A 724 -18.06 4.84 -43.38
N ALA A 725 -18.82 4.88 -42.28
CA ALA A 725 -19.09 3.76 -41.40
C ALA A 725 -20.40 2.98 -41.74
N LEU A 726 -21.07 3.33 -42.84
CA LEU A 726 -22.34 2.72 -43.25
C LEU A 726 -22.14 1.48 -44.14
N VAL A 727 -22.63 0.33 -43.67
CA VAL A 727 -22.68 -0.95 -44.37
C VAL A 727 -24.05 -1.18 -45.00
N GLN A 728 -24.09 -1.88 -46.12
CA GLN A 728 -25.32 -2.27 -46.81
C GLN A 728 -25.78 -3.66 -46.34
N MET A 729 -26.89 -3.71 -45.60
CA MET A 729 -27.50 -4.94 -45.12
C MET A 729 -28.71 -5.32 -46.00
N PRO A 730 -28.83 -6.58 -46.47
CA PRO A 730 -30.03 -7.05 -47.13
C PRO A 730 -31.18 -7.14 -46.12
N ARG A 731 -32.31 -6.48 -46.38
CA ARG A 731 -33.52 -6.69 -45.59
C ARG A 731 -34.04 -8.11 -45.83
N PRO A 732 -34.40 -8.89 -44.79
CA PRO A 732 -35.04 -10.18 -44.99
C PRO A 732 -36.31 -10.01 -45.83
N ALA A 733 -36.50 -10.91 -46.79
CA ALA A 733 -37.60 -10.82 -47.75
C ALA A 733 -38.93 -11.19 -47.11
N ASP A 734 -39.74 -10.19 -46.79
CA ASP A 734 -41.21 -10.34 -46.86
C ASP A 734 -41.65 -10.16 -48.31
N GLU A 735 -42.60 -10.99 -48.72
CA GLU A 735 -42.99 -11.14 -50.12
C GLU A 735 -43.58 -9.84 -50.72
N SER A 736 -43.30 -9.60 -52.01
CA SER A 736 -43.89 -8.58 -52.92
C SER A 736 -43.21 -7.21 -53.11
N LYS A 737 -42.05 -6.89 -52.52
CA LYS A 737 -41.29 -5.67 -52.89
C LYS A 737 -39.80 -5.95 -53.09
N ASP A 738 -39.21 -5.26 -54.08
CA ASP A 738 -37.79 -5.37 -54.44
C ASP A 738 -36.86 -5.23 -53.22
N GLN A 739 -35.73 -5.95 -53.27
CA GLN A 739 -34.75 -6.07 -52.18
C GLN A 739 -34.30 -4.69 -51.63
N ALA A 740 -34.99 -4.21 -50.60
CA ALA A 740 -34.71 -2.94 -49.97
C ALA A 740 -33.45 -3.05 -49.10
N ILE A 741 -32.29 -2.71 -49.67
CA ILE A 741 -31.03 -2.61 -48.93
C ILE A 741 -31.16 -1.53 -47.86
N VAL A 742 -30.92 -1.89 -46.59
CA VAL A 742 -30.88 -0.96 -45.47
C VAL A 742 -29.42 -0.57 -45.24
N ARG A 743 -29.15 0.73 -45.02
CA ARG A 743 -27.81 1.21 -44.66
C ARG A 743 -27.71 1.32 -43.15
N VAL A 744 -26.81 0.55 -42.56
CA VAL A 744 -26.68 0.36 -41.12
C VAL A 744 -25.23 0.56 -40.71
N HIS A 745 -24.96 1.18 -39.57
CA HIS A 745 -23.61 1.49 -39.14
C HIS A 745 -22.84 0.24 -38.65
N CYS A 746 -21.53 0.14 -38.92
CA CYS A 746 -20.71 -1.01 -38.49
C CYS A 746 -20.84 -1.31 -36.98
N SER A 747 -20.95 -0.27 -36.16
CA SER A 747 -21.10 -0.43 -34.70
C SER A 747 -22.44 -1.03 -34.27
N PHE A 748 -23.54 -0.72 -34.97
CA PHE A 748 -24.83 -1.37 -34.77
C PHE A 748 -24.68 -2.88 -35.02
N LEU A 749 -23.98 -3.24 -36.10
CA LEU A 749 -23.82 -4.63 -36.51
C LEU A 749 -22.99 -5.42 -35.50
N CYS A 750 -21.92 -4.84 -34.94
CA CYS A 750 -21.18 -5.41 -33.81
C CYS A 750 -22.07 -5.60 -32.57
N LEU A 751 -22.90 -4.61 -32.21
CA LEU A 751 -23.86 -4.74 -31.09
C LEU A 751 -24.88 -5.86 -31.35
N CYS A 752 -25.39 -6.00 -32.57
CA CYS A 752 -26.26 -7.12 -32.95
C CYS A 752 -25.55 -8.47 -32.86
N GLY A 753 -24.28 -8.57 -33.24
CA GLY A 753 -23.48 -9.78 -33.04
C GLY A 753 -23.45 -10.22 -31.56
N VAL A 754 -23.14 -9.28 -30.66
CA VAL A 754 -23.15 -9.53 -29.20
C VAL A 754 -24.55 -9.89 -28.69
N LEU A 755 -25.57 -9.15 -29.10
CA LEU A 755 -26.96 -9.41 -28.70
C LEU A 755 -27.44 -10.78 -29.18
N GLY A 756 -27.04 -11.23 -30.37
CA GLY A 756 -27.33 -12.57 -30.88
C GLY A 756 -26.72 -13.67 -29.99
N GLN A 757 -25.48 -13.49 -29.53
CA GLN A 757 -24.84 -14.38 -28.55
C GLN A 757 -25.63 -14.41 -27.23
N MET A 758 -25.97 -13.24 -26.68
CA MET A 758 -26.76 -13.13 -25.45
C MET A 758 -28.14 -13.81 -25.57
N THR A 759 -28.86 -13.59 -26.68
CA THR A 759 -30.17 -14.20 -26.95
C THR A 759 -30.07 -15.72 -27.11
N ARG A 760 -28.99 -16.23 -27.72
CA ARG A 760 -28.71 -17.67 -27.78
C ARG A 760 -28.55 -18.28 -26.37
N HIS A 761 -27.84 -17.59 -25.47
CA HIS A 761 -27.68 -18.05 -24.09
C HIS A 761 -28.97 -17.96 -23.26
N ALA A 762 -29.77 -16.91 -23.44
CA ALA A 762 -31.10 -16.81 -22.83
C ALA A 762 -32.00 -18.01 -23.24
N LYS A 763 -32.04 -18.34 -24.53
CA LYS A 763 -32.77 -19.52 -25.06
C LYS A 763 -32.27 -20.84 -24.45
N ILE A 764 -30.97 -20.99 -24.24
CA ILE A 764 -30.39 -22.17 -23.56
C ILE A 764 -30.91 -22.27 -22.12
N PHE A 765 -30.91 -21.17 -21.36
CA PHE A 765 -31.42 -21.19 -19.98
C PHE A 765 -32.92 -21.47 -19.90
N GLN A 766 -33.73 -20.91 -20.82
CA GLN A 766 -35.15 -21.20 -20.93
C GLN A 766 -35.40 -22.70 -21.21
N ASN A 767 -34.68 -23.30 -22.16
CA ASN A 767 -34.76 -24.74 -22.46
C ASN A 767 -34.35 -25.62 -21.26
N LEU A 768 -33.32 -25.22 -20.51
CA LEU A 768 -32.87 -25.94 -19.32
C LEU A 768 -33.87 -25.82 -18.16
N LEU A 769 -34.50 -24.66 -18.01
CA LEU A 769 -35.58 -24.44 -17.04
C LEU A 769 -36.78 -25.34 -17.35
N THR A 770 -37.29 -25.33 -18.59
CA THR A 770 -38.42 -26.19 -19.01
C THR A 770 -38.10 -27.68 -18.80
N ARG A 771 -36.86 -28.12 -19.05
CA ARG A 771 -36.43 -29.49 -18.75
C ARG A 771 -36.40 -29.77 -17.24
N ALA A 772 -35.90 -28.83 -16.42
CA ALA A 772 -35.88 -28.97 -14.97
C ALA A 772 -37.30 -28.97 -14.36
N GLU A 773 -38.25 -28.24 -14.93
CA GLU A 773 -39.67 -28.27 -14.55
C GLU A 773 -40.33 -29.60 -14.92
N ALA A 774 -39.95 -30.21 -16.05
CA ALA A 774 -40.41 -31.54 -16.47
C ALA A 774 -39.82 -32.70 -15.65
N CYS A 775 -38.70 -32.50 -14.96
CA CYS A 775 -38.17 -33.48 -14.01
C CYS A 775 -39.10 -33.64 -12.80
N LYS A 776 -39.29 -34.88 -12.34
CA LYS A 776 -40.02 -35.15 -11.09
C LYS A 776 -39.29 -34.52 -9.90
N ALA A 777 -40.09 -34.15 -8.91
CA ALA A 777 -39.71 -33.94 -7.51
C ALA A 777 -38.66 -34.95 -7.00
N PHE A 778 -37.70 -34.50 -6.20
CA PHE A 778 -36.63 -35.36 -5.65
C PHE A 778 -37.16 -36.63 -4.96
N SER A 779 -38.22 -36.51 -4.15
CA SER A 779 -38.82 -37.66 -3.46
C SER A 779 -39.40 -38.71 -4.43
N GLY A 780 -40.00 -38.26 -5.54
CA GLY A 780 -40.52 -39.10 -6.62
C GLY A 780 -39.39 -39.81 -7.38
N MET A 781 -38.31 -39.10 -7.70
CA MET A 781 -37.13 -39.70 -8.33
C MET A 781 -36.47 -40.77 -7.44
N LEU A 782 -36.45 -40.57 -6.11
CA LEU A 782 -35.92 -41.54 -5.17
C LEU A 782 -36.73 -42.85 -5.13
N LEU A 783 -38.07 -42.76 -5.23
CA LEU A 783 -38.95 -43.92 -5.32
C LEU A 783 -38.75 -44.69 -6.63
N ASP A 784 -38.68 -43.98 -7.76
CA ASP A 784 -38.40 -44.58 -9.07
C ASP A 784 -37.03 -45.27 -9.09
N TYR A 785 -36.01 -44.66 -8.46
CA TYR A 785 -34.67 -45.24 -8.36
C TYR A 785 -34.62 -46.49 -7.45
N LYS A 786 -35.33 -46.48 -6.31
CA LYS A 786 -35.51 -47.68 -5.48
C LYS A 786 -36.14 -48.82 -6.29
N LYS A 787 -37.18 -48.52 -7.07
CA LYS A 787 -37.83 -49.50 -7.95
C LYS A 787 -36.87 -50.03 -9.02
N ALA A 788 -36.13 -49.14 -9.70
CA ALA A 788 -35.12 -49.53 -10.68
C ALA A 788 -34.02 -50.43 -10.11
N LEU A 789 -33.56 -50.17 -8.87
CA LEU A 789 -32.61 -51.03 -8.15
C LEU A 789 -33.19 -52.42 -7.83
N GLN A 790 -34.47 -52.50 -7.45
CA GLN A 790 -35.16 -53.78 -7.21
C GLN A 790 -35.35 -54.58 -8.51
N GLU A 791 -35.67 -53.90 -9.61
CA GLU A 791 -35.83 -54.47 -10.96
C GLU A 791 -34.48 -54.73 -11.66
N LYS A 792 -33.36 -54.34 -11.05
CA LYS A 792 -31.98 -54.38 -11.61
C LYS A 792 -31.85 -53.65 -12.97
N ASN A 793 -32.60 -52.58 -13.17
CA ASN A 793 -32.58 -51.79 -14.39
C ASN A 793 -31.34 -50.87 -14.47
N ALA A 794 -30.28 -51.37 -15.08
CA ALA A 794 -29.02 -50.65 -15.27
C ALA A 794 -29.09 -49.44 -16.24
N GLN A 795 -30.22 -49.21 -16.91
CA GLN A 795 -30.41 -48.07 -17.83
C GLN A 795 -31.11 -46.87 -17.18
N PHE A 796 -31.52 -46.97 -15.91
CA PHE A 796 -32.20 -45.88 -15.22
C PHE A 796 -31.25 -44.70 -14.92
N VAL A 797 -31.63 -43.48 -15.33
CA VAL A 797 -30.87 -42.25 -15.09
C VAL A 797 -31.53 -41.45 -13.96
N PHE A 798 -30.78 -41.21 -12.88
CA PHE A 798 -31.23 -40.36 -11.76
C PHE A 798 -31.04 -38.87 -12.12
N GLU A 799 -31.91 -38.34 -12.98
CA GLU A 799 -31.91 -36.93 -13.37
C GLU A 799 -32.73 -36.07 -12.39
N THR A 800 -32.07 -35.13 -11.71
CA THR A 800 -32.71 -34.18 -10.77
C THR A 800 -32.77 -32.77 -11.36
N LYS A 801 -33.65 -31.91 -10.83
CA LYS A 801 -33.75 -30.51 -11.27
C LYS A 801 -32.42 -29.79 -11.13
N ALA A 802 -31.76 -29.93 -9.97
CA ALA A 802 -30.44 -29.35 -9.74
C ALA A 802 -29.37 -29.89 -10.70
N GLY A 803 -29.44 -31.17 -11.10
CA GLY A 803 -28.54 -31.77 -12.09
C GLY A 803 -28.74 -31.19 -13.50
N VAL A 804 -29.98 -30.95 -13.92
CA VAL A 804 -30.28 -30.27 -15.19
C VAL A 804 -29.79 -28.83 -15.15
N LEU A 805 -30.10 -28.08 -14.08
CA LEU A 805 -29.66 -26.69 -13.91
C LEU A 805 -28.12 -26.56 -13.83
N ALA A 806 -27.41 -27.56 -13.31
CA ALA A 806 -25.94 -27.61 -13.32
C ALA A 806 -25.33 -27.58 -14.74
N THR A 807 -26.07 -27.99 -15.78
CA THR A 807 -25.58 -27.90 -17.16
C THR A 807 -25.54 -26.47 -17.71
N ALA A 808 -26.21 -25.51 -17.05
CA ALA A 808 -26.20 -24.09 -17.43
C ALA A 808 -24.83 -23.41 -17.26
N VAL A 809 -23.92 -24.02 -16.48
CA VAL A 809 -22.67 -23.39 -16.02
C VAL A 809 -21.77 -22.95 -17.17
N GLY A 810 -21.60 -23.77 -18.21
CA GLY A 810 -20.84 -23.38 -19.40
C GLY A 810 -21.50 -22.28 -20.24
N GLY A 811 -22.78 -21.98 -20.01
CA GLY A 811 -23.48 -20.84 -20.59
C GLY A 811 -23.32 -19.56 -19.78
N PHE A 812 -23.08 -19.64 -18.46
CA PHE A 812 -22.94 -18.46 -17.60
C PHE A 812 -21.68 -17.65 -17.94
N GLU A 813 -20.53 -18.32 -18.08
CA GLU A 813 -19.27 -17.67 -18.45
C GLU A 813 -19.36 -16.98 -19.82
N LYS A 814 -19.96 -17.65 -20.80
CA LYS A 814 -20.19 -17.09 -22.15
C LYS A 814 -21.16 -15.90 -22.15
N LEU A 815 -22.27 -15.97 -21.41
CA LEU A 815 -23.17 -14.82 -21.27
C LEU A 815 -22.47 -13.64 -20.56
N GLN A 816 -21.64 -13.91 -19.56
CA GLN A 816 -20.88 -12.88 -18.86
C GLN A 816 -19.86 -12.19 -19.79
N ALA A 817 -19.19 -12.95 -20.66
CA ALA A 817 -18.33 -12.40 -21.70
C ALA A 817 -19.11 -11.53 -22.70
N ALA A 818 -20.24 -12.01 -23.22
CA ALA A 818 -21.09 -11.24 -24.13
C ALA A 818 -21.64 -9.95 -23.49
N LEU A 819 -22.05 -9.99 -22.22
CA LEU A 819 -22.45 -8.79 -21.46
C LEU A 819 -21.31 -7.76 -21.36
N ALA A 820 -20.08 -8.21 -21.09
CA ALA A 820 -18.92 -7.33 -21.04
C ALA A 820 -18.60 -6.72 -22.42
N GLN A 821 -18.69 -7.51 -23.50
CA GLN A 821 -18.53 -7.01 -24.88
C GLN A 821 -19.58 -5.94 -25.22
N TYR A 822 -20.85 -6.16 -24.86
CA TYR A 822 -21.92 -5.18 -25.09
C TYR A 822 -21.64 -3.85 -24.36
N GLN A 823 -21.25 -3.93 -23.09
CA GLN A 823 -20.91 -2.75 -22.28
C GLN A 823 -19.68 -2.01 -22.85
N ALA A 824 -18.65 -2.72 -23.29
CA ALA A 824 -17.47 -2.13 -23.91
C ALA A 824 -17.83 -1.30 -25.15
N ILE A 825 -18.58 -1.88 -26.09
CA ILE A 825 -19.02 -1.21 -27.32
C ILE A 825 -19.99 -0.05 -27.02
N SER A 826 -20.94 -0.27 -26.10
CA SER A 826 -21.97 0.73 -25.80
C SER A 826 -21.41 1.97 -25.10
N ASN A 827 -20.39 1.83 -24.25
CA ASN A 827 -19.78 2.95 -23.53
C ASN A 827 -18.93 3.87 -24.44
N THR A 828 -18.44 3.35 -25.56
CA THR A 828 -17.62 4.08 -26.53
C THR A 828 -18.42 4.78 -27.63
N LEU A 829 -19.71 4.45 -27.78
CA LEU A 829 -20.56 5.11 -28.77
C LEU A 829 -20.95 6.51 -28.32
N THR A 830 -20.62 7.51 -29.14
CA THR A 830 -20.99 8.90 -28.84
C THR A 830 -22.44 9.16 -29.26
N LYS A 831 -23.09 10.15 -28.61
CA LYS A 831 -24.50 10.48 -28.88
C LYS A 831 -24.76 10.97 -30.31
N ASP A 832 -23.72 11.39 -31.02
CA ASP A 832 -23.82 11.93 -32.38
C ASP A 832 -23.82 10.83 -33.47
N ASP A 833 -23.48 9.58 -33.14
CA ASP A 833 -23.15 8.57 -34.17
C ASP A 833 -24.36 7.89 -34.85
N ASN A 834 -25.51 7.63 -34.18
CA ASN A 834 -26.61 6.87 -34.81
C ASN A 834 -28.04 7.12 -34.28
N MET A 835 -29.01 7.21 -35.21
CA MET A 835 -30.46 7.30 -34.93
C MET A 835 -31.07 6.03 -34.31
N GLU A 836 -30.39 4.88 -34.41
CA GLU A 836 -30.97 3.55 -34.11
C GLU A 836 -30.59 3.00 -32.72
N HIS A 837 -29.67 3.66 -32.00
CA HIS A 837 -29.16 3.18 -30.71
C HIS A 837 -30.27 2.99 -29.66
N GLY A 838 -31.33 3.80 -29.70
CA GLY A 838 -32.49 3.65 -28.81
C GLY A 838 -33.25 2.33 -28.99
N THR A 839 -33.35 1.82 -30.22
CA THR A 839 -34.03 0.54 -30.51
C THR A 839 -33.19 -0.64 -30.03
N ILE A 840 -31.87 -0.60 -30.26
CA ILE A 840 -30.91 -1.60 -29.72
C ILE A 840 -31.00 -1.65 -28.20
N LEU A 841 -30.98 -0.49 -27.54
CA LEU A 841 -31.04 -0.38 -26.09
C LEU A 841 -32.38 -0.91 -25.53
N ASN A 842 -33.49 -0.68 -26.24
CA ASN A 842 -34.78 -1.28 -25.90
C ASN A 842 -34.78 -2.81 -26.05
N TYR A 843 -34.16 -3.38 -27.10
CA TYR A 843 -34.02 -4.83 -27.22
C TYR A 843 -33.12 -5.41 -26.13
N TYR A 844 -31.99 -4.78 -25.82
CA TYR A 844 -31.11 -5.16 -24.71
C TYR A 844 -31.85 -5.18 -23.37
N LYS A 845 -32.65 -4.14 -23.07
CA LYS A 845 -33.51 -4.09 -21.88
C LYS A 845 -34.52 -5.25 -21.83
N LYS A 846 -35.21 -5.54 -22.95
CA LYS A 846 -36.12 -6.70 -23.07
C LYS A 846 -35.37 -8.01 -22.79
N LEU A 847 -34.24 -8.24 -23.45
CA LEU A 847 -33.40 -9.44 -23.31
C LEU A 847 -32.86 -9.61 -21.87
N LEU A 848 -32.38 -8.53 -21.24
CA LEU A 848 -31.98 -8.55 -19.83
C LEU A 848 -33.14 -8.90 -18.90
N ALA A 849 -34.36 -8.40 -19.17
CA ALA A 849 -35.54 -8.75 -18.38
C ALA A 849 -35.88 -10.24 -18.51
N HIS A 850 -35.78 -10.83 -19.70
CA HIS A 850 -35.93 -12.28 -19.91
C HIS A 850 -34.85 -13.09 -19.16
N ILE A 851 -33.57 -12.70 -19.25
CA ILE A 851 -32.47 -13.36 -18.51
C ILE A 851 -32.71 -13.30 -17.00
N LYS A 852 -33.12 -12.14 -16.47
CA LYS A 852 -33.46 -11.95 -15.04
C LYS A 852 -34.59 -12.88 -14.62
N ALA A 853 -35.67 -12.94 -15.41
CA ALA A 853 -36.81 -13.83 -15.15
C ALA A 853 -36.38 -15.31 -15.15
N SER A 854 -35.58 -15.74 -16.14
CA SER A 854 -35.04 -17.11 -16.18
C SER A 854 -34.18 -17.43 -14.95
N PHE A 855 -33.27 -16.52 -14.54
CA PHE A 855 -32.46 -16.73 -13.32
C PHE A 855 -33.33 -16.83 -12.06
N GLN A 856 -34.35 -15.97 -11.93
CA GLN A 856 -35.30 -16.01 -10.81
C GLN A 856 -36.09 -17.31 -10.77
N GLN A 857 -36.55 -17.80 -11.93
CA GLN A 857 -37.29 -19.06 -12.05
C GLN A 857 -36.39 -20.29 -11.80
N MET A 858 -35.16 -20.31 -12.34
CA MET A 858 -34.18 -21.37 -12.02
C MET A 858 -33.91 -21.44 -10.51
N LEU A 859 -33.78 -20.27 -9.86
CA LEU A 859 -33.60 -20.17 -8.42
C LEU A 859 -34.82 -20.65 -7.63
N SER A 860 -36.05 -20.30 -8.02
CA SER A 860 -37.26 -20.75 -7.32
C SER A 860 -37.53 -22.25 -7.50
N VAL A 861 -37.35 -22.78 -8.72
CA VAL A 861 -37.48 -24.22 -9.02
C VAL A 861 -36.43 -25.03 -8.26
N GLY A 862 -35.17 -24.58 -8.25
CA GLY A 862 -34.10 -25.22 -7.49
C GLY A 862 -34.30 -25.15 -5.97
N ARG A 863 -34.83 -24.04 -5.46
CA ARG A 863 -35.17 -23.86 -4.04
C ARG A 863 -36.28 -24.81 -3.59
N ALA A 864 -37.38 -24.90 -4.36
CA ALA A 864 -38.51 -25.74 -4.00
C ALA A 864 -38.12 -27.23 -3.93
N ASP A 865 -37.31 -27.71 -4.88
CA ASP A 865 -36.83 -29.10 -4.89
C ASP A 865 -35.81 -29.37 -3.76
N LEU A 866 -35.02 -28.36 -3.36
CA LEU A 866 -34.15 -28.41 -2.18
C LEU A 866 -34.95 -28.48 -0.87
N GLU A 867 -35.97 -27.64 -0.70
CA GLU A 867 -36.86 -27.64 0.47
C GLU A 867 -37.62 -28.97 0.58
N GLU A 868 -38.13 -29.50 -0.53
CA GLU A 868 -38.77 -30.82 -0.58
C GLU A 868 -37.79 -31.96 -0.22
N MET A 869 -36.57 -31.93 -0.76
CA MET A 869 -35.51 -32.89 -0.44
C MET A 869 -35.20 -32.87 1.07
N MET A 870 -35.03 -31.69 1.67
CA MET A 870 -34.75 -31.54 3.10
C MET A 870 -35.92 -32.05 3.97
N SER A 871 -37.17 -31.66 3.64
CA SER A 871 -38.36 -32.14 4.37
C SER A 871 -38.47 -33.66 4.26
N SER A 872 -38.33 -34.21 3.06
CA SER A 872 -38.39 -35.66 2.82
C SER A 872 -37.34 -36.43 3.63
N GLY A 873 -36.12 -35.93 3.71
CA GLY A 873 -35.05 -36.50 4.54
C GLY A 873 -35.40 -36.49 6.03
N LYS A 874 -35.91 -35.35 6.54
CA LYS A 874 -36.36 -35.19 7.92
C LYS A 874 -37.53 -36.11 8.27
N ASP A 875 -38.52 -36.19 7.40
CA ASP A 875 -39.71 -37.02 7.59
C ASP A 875 -39.35 -38.50 7.59
N MET A 876 -38.49 -38.95 6.67
CA MET A 876 -38.01 -40.33 6.64
C MET A 876 -37.23 -40.69 7.92
N PHE A 877 -36.30 -39.85 8.36
CA PHE A 877 -35.52 -40.10 9.57
C PHE A 877 -36.37 -40.09 10.85
N SER A 878 -37.31 -39.14 10.98
CA SER A 878 -38.24 -39.07 12.11
C SER A 878 -39.15 -40.31 12.19
N ASN A 879 -39.62 -40.80 11.05
CA ASN A 879 -40.39 -42.05 10.97
C ASN A 879 -39.57 -43.30 11.36
N VAL A 880 -38.28 -43.34 11.05
CA VAL A 880 -37.39 -44.43 11.50
C VAL A 880 -37.14 -44.33 13.00
N ARG A 881 -36.86 -43.13 13.52
CA ARG A 881 -36.56 -42.89 14.94
C ARG A 881 -37.74 -43.20 15.87
N SER A 882 -38.99 -42.97 15.42
CA SER A 882 -40.18 -43.32 16.21
C SER A 882 -40.51 -44.81 16.24
N ARG A 883 -39.96 -45.60 15.30
CA ARG A 883 -40.17 -47.06 15.20
C ARG A 883 -39.03 -47.89 15.79
N PHE A 884 -37.82 -47.35 15.83
CA PHE A 884 -36.61 -48.09 16.20
C PHE A 884 -35.69 -47.29 17.14
N GLU A 885 -35.22 -47.92 18.22
CA GLU A 885 -34.15 -47.37 19.06
C GLU A 885 -32.77 -47.54 18.38
N VAL A 886 -32.56 -46.79 17.30
CA VAL A 886 -31.43 -46.92 16.37
C VAL A 886 -30.06 -47.02 17.07
N ARG A 887 -29.77 -46.15 18.06
CA ARG A 887 -28.49 -46.18 18.80
C ARG A 887 -28.34 -47.47 19.61
N ALA A 888 -29.39 -47.93 20.31
CA ALA A 888 -29.36 -49.17 21.09
C ALA A 888 -29.14 -50.40 20.19
N LEU A 889 -29.78 -50.43 19.02
CA LEU A 889 -29.64 -51.53 18.04
C LEU A 889 -28.20 -51.72 17.54
N PHE A 890 -27.47 -50.63 17.31
CA PHE A 890 -26.08 -50.69 16.82
C PHE A 890 -25.04 -50.91 17.92
N GLN A 891 -25.38 -50.64 19.18
CA GLN A 891 -24.48 -50.75 20.33
C GLN A 891 -24.66 -52.06 21.13
N ALA A 892 -25.82 -52.73 21.02
CA ALA A 892 -26.10 -54.02 21.65
C ALA A 892 -25.02 -55.08 21.38
N ASP A 893 -24.56 -55.80 22.41
CA ASP A 893 -23.55 -56.87 22.28
C ASP A 893 -24.09 -58.20 22.83
N PRO A 894 -24.24 -59.25 22.00
CA PRO A 894 -24.06 -59.30 20.55
C PRO A 894 -25.13 -58.48 19.78
N LEU A 895 -24.88 -58.16 18.51
CA LEU A 895 -25.90 -57.55 17.64
C LEU A 895 -27.10 -58.49 17.49
N ASN A 896 -28.32 -58.01 17.77
CA ASN A 896 -29.53 -58.80 17.55
C ASN A 896 -29.84 -58.90 16.04
N LYS A 897 -29.50 -60.04 15.45
CA LYS A 897 -29.73 -60.35 14.02
C LYS A 897 -31.20 -60.13 13.60
N GLN A 898 -32.18 -60.52 14.41
CA GLN A 898 -33.59 -60.36 14.08
C GLN A 898 -34.00 -58.89 14.05
N SER A 899 -33.55 -58.09 15.03
CA SER A 899 -33.84 -56.66 15.09
C SER A 899 -33.19 -55.88 13.94
N ILE A 900 -31.94 -56.19 13.58
CA ILE A 900 -31.26 -55.58 12.42
C ILE A 900 -31.93 -55.99 11.09
N GLN A 901 -32.34 -57.27 10.95
CA GLN A 901 -33.12 -57.71 9.79
C GLN A 901 -34.51 -57.06 9.70
N SER A 902 -35.14 -56.75 10.83
CA SER A 902 -36.42 -56.01 10.88
C SER A 902 -36.23 -54.54 10.46
N LEU A 903 -35.20 -53.88 11.01
CA LEU A 903 -34.81 -52.51 10.63
C LEU A 903 -34.56 -52.41 9.12
N PHE A 904 -33.81 -53.34 8.54
CA PHE A 904 -33.50 -53.32 7.09
C PHE A 904 -34.70 -53.65 6.18
N LYS A 905 -35.75 -54.30 6.71
CA LYS A 905 -36.99 -54.56 5.96
C LYS A 905 -37.95 -53.37 5.92
N ASP A 906 -37.77 -52.37 6.79
CA ASP A 906 -38.61 -51.17 6.79
C ASP A 906 -38.32 -50.28 5.57
N GLU A 907 -39.38 -49.92 4.83
CA GLU A 907 -39.28 -49.14 3.60
C GLU A 907 -38.64 -47.75 3.79
N LYS A 908 -38.84 -47.09 4.93
CA LYS A 908 -38.26 -45.77 5.20
C LYS A 908 -36.76 -45.88 5.49
N VAL A 909 -36.32 -46.94 6.18
CA VAL A 909 -34.88 -47.24 6.34
C VAL A 909 -34.21 -47.46 4.98
N GLN A 910 -34.87 -48.23 4.11
CA GLN A 910 -34.39 -48.52 2.76
C GLN A 910 -34.28 -47.27 1.88
N LEU A 911 -35.30 -46.41 1.87
CA LEU A 911 -35.27 -45.15 1.14
C LEU A 911 -34.21 -44.20 1.71
N LEU A 912 -34.07 -44.12 3.03
CA LEU A 912 -33.08 -43.25 3.67
C LEU A 912 -31.64 -43.68 3.40
N ALA A 913 -31.39 -44.99 3.28
CA ALA A 913 -30.09 -45.54 2.89
C ALA A 913 -29.71 -45.23 1.42
N ILE A 914 -30.68 -44.87 0.57
CA ILE A 914 -30.47 -44.42 -0.81
C ILE A 914 -30.48 -42.88 -0.89
N PHE A 915 -31.22 -42.21 -0.01
CA PHE A 915 -31.37 -40.76 0.05
C PHE A 915 -30.03 -40.03 0.23
N ALA A 916 -29.22 -40.43 1.22
CA ALA A 916 -28.00 -39.70 1.59
C ALA A 916 -27.02 -39.46 0.42
N PRO A 917 -26.61 -40.47 -0.37
CA PRO A 917 -25.72 -40.23 -1.51
C PRO A 917 -26.39 -39.38 -2.61
N LYS A 918 -27.68 -39.58 -2.91
CA LYS A 918 -28.39 -38.79 -3.92
C LYS A 918 -28.63 -37.33 -3.50
N ALA A 919 -28.85 -37.08 -2.22
CA ALA A 919 -28.89 -35.73 -1.66
C ALA A 919 -27.52 -35.04 -1.74
N LYS A 920 -26.42 -35.77 -1.54
CA LYS A 920 -25.05 -35.24 -1.71
C LYS A 920 -24.78 -34.79 -3.15
N ASP A 921 -25.14 -35.60 -4.14
CA ASP A 921 -25.01 -35.26 -5.57
C ASP A 921 -25.90 -34.06 -5.95
N PHE A 922 -27.14 -34.04 -5.44
CA PHE A 922 -28.07 -32.92 -5.62
C PHE A 922 -27.50 -31.61 -5.08
N LEU A 923 -27.05 -31.59 -3.82
CA LEU A 923 -26.47 -30.40 -3.17
C LEU A 923 -25.18 -29.94 -3.84
N THR A 924 -24.37 -30.88 -4.35
CA THR A 924 -23.17 -30.57 -5.13
C THR A 924 -23.57 -29.85 -6.42
N SER A 925 -24.56 -30.39 -7.15
CA SER A 925 -25.11 -29.78 -8.37
C SER A 925 -25.68 -28.38 -8.09
N THR A 926 -26.45 -28.23 -7.01
CA THR A 926 -27.00 -26.96 -6.53
C THR A 926 -25.91 -25.92 -6.28
N GLY A 927 -24.85 -26.28 -5.55
CA GLY A 927 -23.73 -25.38 -5.29
C GLY A 927 -23.03 -24.88 -6.56
N ILE A 928 -22.94 -25.72 -7.61
CA ILE A 928 -22.27 -25.36 -8.86
C ILE A 928 -23.06 -24.30 -9.64
N TRP A 929 -24.36 -24.52 -9.94
CA TRP A 929 -25.12 -23.52 -10.72
C TRP A 929 -25.50 -22.29 -9.92
N VAL A 930 -25.76 -22.40 -8.61
CA VAL A 930 -26.01 -21.23 -7.76
C VAL A 930 -24.77 -20.35 -7.67
N LYS A 931 -23.56 -20.93 -7.60
CA LYS A 931 -22.31 -20.16 -7.70
C LYS A 931 -22.16 -19.47 -9.06
N GLY A 932 -22.51 -20.15 -10.16
CA GLY A 932 -22.48 -19.58 -11.51
C GLY A 932 -23.49 -18.44 -11.73
N ILE A 933 -24.68 -18.53 -11.14
CA ILE A 933 -25.61 -17.38 -11.10
C ILE A 933 -25.00 -16.25 -10.26
N ARG A 934 -24.41 -16.53 -9.09
CA ARG A 934 -23.81 -15.51 -8.22
C ARG A 934 -22.53 -14.84 -8.74
N SER A 935 -21.93 -15.30 -9.85
CA SER A 935 -20.76 -14.63 -10.45
C SER A 935 -21.10 -13.44 -11.34
N PHE A 936 -22.38 -13.26 -11.69
CA PHE A 936 -22.83 -12.08 -12.44
C PHE A 936 -22.80 -10.82 -11.55
N PRO A 937 -22.35 -9.67 -12.09
CA PRO A 937 -22.33 -8.41 -11.36
C PRO A 937 -23.74 -7.96 -10.98
N LEU A 938 -23.89 -7.42 -9.77
CA LEU A 938 -25.13 -6.79 -9.30
C LEU A 938 -25.42 -5.52 -10.09
N ALA A 939 -26.69 -5.28 -10.42
CA ALA A 939 -27.11 -4.00 -10.97
C ALA A 939 -26.87 -2.87 -9.96
N THR A 940 -26.29 -1.77 -10.43
CA THR A 940 -26.02 -0.55 -9.66
C THR A 940 -26.67 0.65 -10.34
N GLU A 941 -26.77 1.79 -9.64
CA GLU A 941 -27.29 3.02 -10.25
C GLU A 941 -26.49 3.38 -11.51
N GLY A 942 -27.17 3.39 -12.66
CA GLY A 942 -26.56 3.64 -13.97
C GLY A 942 -26.01 2.42 -14.72
N ASN A 943 -25.97 1.21 -14.12
CA ASN A 943 -25.49 0.00 -14.80
C ASN A 943 -26.54 -1.13 -14.81
N GLU A 944 -27.12 -1.40 -15.98
CA GLU A 944 -28.05 -2.50 -16.19
C GLU A 944 -27.32 -3.84 -16.27
N ALA A 945 -27.25 -4.55 -15.15
CA ALA A 945 -26.71 -5.90 -15.08
C ALA A 945 -27.80 -6.99 -15.14
N ALA A 946 -27.39 -8.22 -15.44
CA ALA A 946 -28.25 -9.41 -15.46
C ALA A 946 -28.69 -9.88 -14.05
N MET A 947 -27.99 -9.50 -12.98
CA MET A 947 -28.33 -9.85 -11.61
C MET A 947 -29.08 -8.71 -10.89
N THR A 948 -30.27 -9.02 -10.36
CA THR A 948 -30.98 -8.13 -9.42
C THR A 948 -30.58 -8.42 -7.97
N GLN A 949 -30.83 -7.48 -7.07
CA GLN A 949 -30.63 -7.68 -5.63
C GLN A 949 -31.50 -8.84 -5.09
N GLU A 950 -32.73 -8.96 -5.57
CA GLU A 950 -33.66 -10.05 -5.22
C GLU A 950 -33.12 -11.43 -5.66
N CYS A 951 -32.65 -11.56 -6.91
CA CYS A 951 -32.04 -12.80 -7.39
C CYS A 951 -30.76 -13.15 -6.60
N HIS A 952 -29.95 -12.16 -6.22
CA HIS A 952 -28.76 -12.38 -5.40
C HIS A 952 -29.11 -12.84 -3.97
N GLN A 953 -30.15 -12.24 -3.36
CA GLN A 953 -30.66 -12.67 -2.05
C GLN A 953 -31.22 -14.09 -2.12
N LEU A 954 -32.02 -14.42 -3.13
CA LEU A 954 -32.58 -15.76 -3.33
C LEU A 954 -31.48 -16.81 -3.58
N ALA A 955 -30.48 -16.51 -4.42
CA ALA A 955 -29.31 -17.37 -4.63
C ALA A 955 -28.49 -17.56 -3.35
N THR A 956 -28.39 -16.53 -2.51
CA THR A 956 -27.72 -16.61 -1.21
C THR A 956 -28.52 -17.49 -0.23
N ALA A 957 -29.85 -17.38 -0.21
CA ALA A 957 -30.72 -18.24 0.59
C ALA A 957 -30.58 -19.72 0.18
N VAL A 958 -30.72 -20.06 -1.10
CA VAL A 958 -30.54 -21.44 -1.61
C VAL A 958 -29.16 -21.99 -1.24
N GLN A 959 -28.11 -21.18 -1.34
CA GLN A 959 -26.77 -21.57 -0.94
C GLN A 959 -26.63 -21.79 0.58
N GLN A 960 -27.31 -20.99 1.39
CA GLN A 960 -27.33 -21.10 2.85
C GLN A 960 -28.12 -22.34 3.29
N ASP A 961 -29.31 -22.58 2.72
CA ASP A 961 -30.14 -23.75 3.00
C ASP A 961 -29.39 -25.06 2.66
N ALA A 962 -28.76 -25.11 1.49
CA ALA A 962 -27.92 -26.22 1.07
C ALA A 962 -26.72 -26.46 2.00
N GLN A 963 -26.07 -25.39 2.48
CA GLN A 963 -24.97 -25.50 3.45
C GLN A 963 -25.45 -25.88 4.85
N PHE A 964 -26.62 -25.39 5.27
CA PHE A 964 -27.20 -25.71 6.57
C PHE A 964 -27.48 -27.20 6.67
N PHE A 965 -28.11 -27.78 5.64
CA PHE A 965 -28.35 -29.22 5.57
C PHE A 965 -27.06 -30.07 5.49
N GLN A 966 -25.96 -29.52 4.98
CA GLN A 966 -24.65 -30.19 4.97
C GLN A 966 -23.89 -30.14 6.31
N ARG A 967 -24.20 -29.19 7.21
CA ARG A 967 -23.47 -29.00 8.47
C ARG A 967 -24.00 -29.93 9.56
N VAL A 968 -23.10 -30.37 10.45
CA VAL A 968 -23.48 -31.15 11.64
C VAL A 968 -24.27 -30.26 12.59
N ASP A 969 -25.56 -30.54 12.76
CA ASP A 969 -26.34 -30.04 13.90
C ASP A 969 -26.16 -31.00 15.10
N ALA A 970 -26.11 -30.45 16.30
CA ALA A 970 -26.10 -31.21 17.55
C ALA A 970 -27.51 -31.62 17.99
N ASN A 971 -28.56 -31.01 17.44
CA ASN A 971 -29.96 -31.36 17.69
C ASN A 971 -30.43 -32.53 16.82
N ASP A 972 -30.72 -33.68 17.45
CA ASP A 972 -31.30 -34.87 16.81
C ASP A 972 -32.72 -34.64 16.19
N GLU A 973 -33.27 -33.42 16.22
CA GLU A 973 -34.59 -33.05 15.65
C GLU A 973 -34.55 -32.60 14.18
N ASN A 974 -33.41 -32.10 13.70
CA ASN A 974 -33.20 -31.68 12.31
C ASN A 974 -32.00 -32.45 11.75
N PRO A 975 -32.21 -33.62 11.10
CA PRO A 975 -31.10 -34.44 10.64
C PRO A 975 -30.36 -33.77 9.49
N SER A 976 -29.09 -33.48 9.70
CA SER A 976 -28.18 -33.08 8.61
C SER A 976 -27.85 -34.25 7.69
N LEU A 977 -27.36 -33.94 6.50
CA LEU A 977 -26.78 -34.92 5.58
C LEU A 977 -25.73 -35.80 6.27
N VAL A 978 -24.93 -35.27 7.20
CA VAL A 978 -23.93 -36.04 7.95
C VAL A 978 -24.59 -37.08 8.86
N ASN A 979 -25.67 -36.71 9.57
CA ASN A 979 -26.43 -37.66 10.39
C ASN A 979 -27.08 -38.76 9.52
N LEU A 980 -27.57 -38.39 8.33
CA LEU A 980 -28.18 -39.34 7.38
C LEU A 980 -27.13 -40.27 6.74
N THR A 981 -25.94 -39.77 6.42
CA THR A 981 -24.79 -40.58 5.95
C THR A 981 -24.28 -41.50 7.07
N GLU A 982 -24.22 -41.04 8.32
CA GLU A 982 -23.86 -41.88 9.47
C GLU A 982 -24.90 -42.99 9.68
N PHE A 983 -26.19 -42.66 9.62
CA PHE A 983 -27.26 -43.64 9.69
C PHE A 983 -27.13 -44.69 8.56
N GLN A 984 -26.93 -44.25 7.32
CA GLN A 984 -26.69 -45.12 6.17
C GLN A 984 -25.51 -46.08 6.43
N MET A 985 -24.34 -45.56 6.83
CA MET A 985 -23.16 -46.39 7.08
C MET A 985 -23.33 -47.35 8.26
N ASN A 986 -24.03 -46.93 9.31
CA ASN A 986 -24.34 -47.79 10.44
C ASN A 986 -25.27 -48.95 10.03
N VAL A 987 -26.32 -48.67 9.24
CA VAL A 987 -27.19 -49.71 8.67
C VAL A 987 -26.40 -50.65 7.76
N THR A 988 -25.58 -50.13 6.83
CA THR A 988 -24.76 -50.95 5.93
C THR A 988 -23.78 -51.85 6.70
N MET A 989 -23.09 -51.31 7.71
CA MET A 989 -22.13 -52.07 8.51
C MET A 989 -22.81 -53.11 9.41
N ALA A 990 -23.92 -52.76 10.07
CA ALA A 990 -24.70 -53.70 10.86
C ALA A 990 -25.24 -54.84 9.99
N GLN A 991 -25.77 -54.52 8.81
CA GLN A 991 -26.22 -55.50 7.82
C GLN A 991 -25.05 -56.38 7.34
N ALA A 992 -23.87 -55.82 7.04
CA ALA A 992 -22.67 -56.58 6.68
C ALA A 992 -22.23 -57.55 7.80
N LEU A 993 -22.40 -57.17 9.08
CA LEU A 993 -22.10 -57.99 10.24
C LEU A 993 -23.14 -59.11 10.49
N THR A 994 -24.42 -58.89 10.21
CA THR A 994 -25.52 -59.80 10.62
C THR A 994 -26.28 -60.52 9.51
N ARG A 995 -26.28 -60.04 8.26
CA ARG A 995 -27.09 -60.63 7.17
C ARG A 995 -26.65 -62.05 6.83
N ASP A 996 -27.54 -62.87 6.30
CA ASP A 996 -27.15 -64.17 5.76
C ASP A 996 -26.22 -64.00 4.54
N LEU A 997 -25.19 -64.85 4.46
CA LEU A 997 -24.18 -64.79 3.40
C LEU A 997 -24.71 -65.49 2.15
N LEU A 998 -24.46 -64.91 0.98
CA LEU A 998 -24.75 -65.56 -0.30
C LEU A 998 -23.64 -66.53 -0.68
N ALA A 999 -23.91 -67.42 -1.64
CA ALA A 999 -22.92 -68.38 -2.13
C ALA A 999 -21.65 -67.65 -2.64
N GLY A 1000 -20.49 -68.03 -2.11
CA GLY A 1000 -19.19 -67.41 -2.42
C GLY A 1000 -18.83 -66.18 -1.57
N GLU A 1001 -19.72 -65.67 -0.72
CA GLU A 1001 -19.39 -64.56 0.18
C GLU A 1001 -18.78 -65.03 1.51
N THR A 1002 -17.75 -64.32 1.98
CA THR A 1002 -17.25 -64.45 3.36
C THR A 1002 -17.65 -63.23 4.18
N ARG A 1003 -17.96 -63.44 5.47
CA ARG A 1003 -18.27 -62.34 6.40
C ARG A 1003 -17.14 -61.31 6.46
N VAL A 1004 -15.90 -61.78 6.62
CA VAL A 1004 -14.70 -60.93 6.67
C VAL A 1004 -14.55 -60.14 5.37
N GLY A 1005 -14.76 -60.75 4.20
CA GLY A 1005 -14.71 -60.05 2.91
C GLY A 1005 -15.79 -58.98 2.74
N LEU A 1006 -17.02 -59.24 3.22
CA LEU A 1006 -18.12 -58.27 3.17
C LEU A 1006 -17.87 -57.08 4.11
N VAL A 1007 -17.46 -57.36 5.35
CA VAL A 1007 -17.14 -56.34 6.37
C VAL A 1007 -15.91 -55.53 5.96
N ASN A 1008 -14.88 -56.16 5.39
CA ASN A 1008 -13.69 -55.47 4.87
C ASN A 1008 -14.04 -54.54 3.69
N ARG A 1009 -14.90 -54.98 2.75
CA ARG A 1009 -15.42 -54.10 1.68
C ARG A 1009 -16.12 -52.89 2.27
N CYS A 1010 -17.12 -53.09 3.14
CA CYS A 1010 -17.84 -52.00 3.79
C CYS A 1010 -16.92 -51.06 4.59
N TYR A 1011 -15.94 -51.60 5.32
CA TYR A 1011 -15.00 -50.82 6.11
C TYR A 1011 -14.04 -50.00 5.24
N ASN A 1012 -13.61 -50.54 4.10
CA ASN A 1012 -12.80 -49.81 3.13
C ASN A 1012 -13.58 -48.64 2.49
N LEU A 1013 -14.88 -48.81 2.19
CA LEU A 1013 -15.72 -47.71 1.72
C LEU A 1013 -15.83 -46.59 2.76
N VAL A 1014 -16.08 -46.94 4.04
CA VAL A 1014 -16.08 -45.98 5.16
C VAL A 1014 -14.72 -45.28 5.29
N LYS A 1015 -13.61 -46.01 5.15
CA LYS A 1015 -12.25 -45.45 5.26
C LYS A 1015 -11.87 -44.54 4.08
N VAL A 1016 -12.19 -44.93 2.85
CA VAL A 1016 -11.83 -44.20 1.62
C VAL A 1016 -12.70 -42.95 1.45
N GLY A 1017 -13.99 -43.01 1.82
CA GLY A 1017 -14.88 -41.85 1.79
C GLY A 1017 -14.87 -41.00 3.05
N GLU A 1018 -14.00 -41.31 4.03
CA GLU A 1018 -13.94 -40.68 5.36
C GLU A 1018 -15.31 -40.60 6.09
N LEU A 1019 -16.16 -41.60 5.88
CA LEU A 1019 -17.56 -41.56 6.30
C LEU A 1019 -17.72 -41.77 7.81
N PRO A 1020 -18.73 -41.12 8.44
CA PRO A 1020 -19.06 -41.36 9.84
C PRO A 1020 -19.58 -42.80 10.05
N LEU A 1021 -19.21 -43.41 11.18
CA LEU A 1021 -19.59 -44.76 11.57
C LEU A 1021 -19.47 -44.90 13.10
N ASP A 1022 -20.50 -45.43 13.76
CA ASP A 1022 -20.56 -45.63 15.22
C ASP A 1022 -19.32 -46.39 15.73
N LYS A 1023 -18.81 -45.96 16.89
CA LYS A 1023 -17.56 -46.48 17.48
C LYS A 1023 -17.61 -47.98 17.73
N SER A 1024 -18.77 -48.51 18.12
CA SER A 1024 -19.01 -49.92 18.44
C SER A 1024 -18.99 -50.76 17.17
N LEU A 1025 -19.69 -50.33 16.11
CA LEU A 1025 -19.65 -50.99 14.80
C LEU A 1025 -18.25 -50.93 14.19
N ARG A 1026 -17.57 -49.77 14.29
CA ARG A 1026 -16.18 -49.57 13.84
C ARG A 1026 -15.21 -50.52 14.55
N GLN A 1027 -15.34 -50.67 15.88
CA GLN A 1027 -14.50 -51.59 16.67
C GLN A 1027 -14.76 -53.05 16.28
N ARG A 1028 -16.03 -53.46 16.13
CA ARG A 1028 -16.40 -54.84 15.73
C ARG A 1028 -15.90 -55.19 14.34
N ALA A 1029 -16.05 -54.29 13.37
CA ALA A 1029 -15.49 -54.46 12.03
C ALA A 1029 -13.98 -54.66 12.07
N LEU A 1030 -13.26 -53.84 12.85
CA LEU A 1030 -11.80 -53.97 13.02
C LEU A 1030 -11.36 -55.26 13.71
N THR A 1031 -12.09 -55.73 14.72
CA THR A 1031 -11.80 -57.02 15.40
C THR A 1031 -11.95 -58.17 14.40
N MET A 1032 -13.05 -58.19 13.66
CA MET A 1032 -13.35 -59.24 12.67
C MET A 1032 -12.39 -59.24 11.47
N ILE A 1033 -11.99 -58.06 10.97
CA ILE A 1033 -10.96 -57.92 9.92
C ILE A 1033 -9.58 -58.42 10.41
N LYS A 1034 -9.30 -58.32 11.71
CA LYS A 1034 -8.07 -58.85 12.34
C LYS A 1034 -8.15 -60.34 12.69
N GLY A 1035 -9.20 -61.05 12.30
CA GLY A 1035 -9.36 -62.49 12.55
C GLY A 1035 -9.57 -62.86 14.02
N LYS A 1036 -10.21 -61.96 14.79
CA LYS A 1036 -10.59 -62.17 16.20
C LYS A 1036 -12.10 -62.21 16.38
#